data_AF-A0A354SNN0-F1
#
_entry.id   AF-A0A354SNN0-F1
#
_cell.length_a   1.000
_cell.length_b   1.000
_cell.length_c   1.000
_cell.angle_alpha   90.00
_cell.angle_beta   90.00
_cell.angle_gamma   90.00
#
_symmetry.space_group_name_H-M   'P 1'
#
loop_
_entity.id
_entity.type
_entity.pdbx_description
1 polymer ?
#
loop_
_entity_poly.entity_id
_entity_poly.type
_entity_poly.pdbx_seq_one_letter_code
_entity_poly.pdbx_strand_id
1 'polypeptide(L)'
;MPNYLEYNVMYIKSKYMITLKKFFLLFAVLFVLTSCDEKISLPFLENANDVKEDGMVLSEAEFSEDYKEMRVYSHMREEMLLKMFQNNITVDSFTYYETDAKGNIFPKRIQPKLISMIDEMEEEVDELNHKTLLLVDLTLSNEEIEKERECAILVKKLYSLGNNLYVSFMYDDRVTECVPLSDYVIENYFRHRDGEKFLYRSILNEMKLMSDAFSEFLSKDESKIWEGLRTDQKMLLILSDGKVYDNTGRPIDPDHYTLQQELMNIYKNSGYADLPIVCYVDIAGSMGFDKPYAGDAKARLTYLCHGTRGEYYEEFNMSAIPKKIIEGLGISLNTVRLVFEHPDGKAFRGDRIALHVNTFSGDSVYASGKTEYSIGSIYKPIIINGDSVVHVIVKGLLYTCFVLLLAYVALQLLYPYISYQIFKKKYVLVYTGTEKGVEGNMITKTCYYCKGEFKEGDQIVAKCPHTVHLSCWNENGYMCPEHGPHCKQGAHFYNSEDLFDGRNASVYLKWVLCGTLAGLFGWLLFLLLPLETNRFLSIVKFLVYGGNEHIDSNYYKQITNSTTNIMSLPYYGVSISFFLSLLLGILTEKGKWLWKRLSVLIAKAIVGGVIGYLSFIIGSVLYILFKIKESFILIDAASWAIVGIGIAYCVTFGSKKLDSTRALRGALVSVGLGLASMYLWALLISVSFDTREFGVFSYLLYSIGLAVTIAFALPKSSRYFLHVEGPIKTMDLALFKWMNVSSTEKKMTIGMSVDCDLQMNWDLRGYVAQVHAEVLKIKDNIYLVPLAKGVRSGRKQLKEGSRLKLKHGVSFIIGETKYTYIEKDL
;
A
#
# COMPACT_ATOMS: atom_id res chain seq x y z
N MET A 1 4.83 -29.65 53.33
CA MET A 1 4.26 -30.14 52.05
C MET A 1 4.14 -28.97 51.07
N PRO A 2 5.06 -28.82 50.09
CA PRO A 2 5.17 -27.60 49.28
C PRO A 2 4.49 -27.65 47.88
N ASN A 3 3.92 -28.78 47.44
CA ASN A 3 3.52 -28.95 46.03
C ASN A 3 2.08 -28.53 45.66
N TYR A 4 1.29 -27.96 46.58
CA TYR A 4 -0.12 -27.59 46.30
C TYR A 4 -0.32 -26.13 45.85
N LEU A 5 0.64 -25.23 46.11
CA LEU A 5 0.54 -23.81 45.73
C LEU A 5 0.96 -23.54 44.27
N GLU A 6 1.93 -24.27 43.74
CA GLU A 6 2.34 -24.11 42.32
C GLU A 6 1.29 -24.66 41.35
N TYR A 7 0.57 -25.73 41.73
CA TYR A 7 -0.43 -26.34 40.86
C TYR A 7 -1.65 -25.44 40.63
N ASN A 8 -2.13 -24.71 41.65
CA ASN A 8 -3.28 -23.82 41.52
C ASN A 8 -2.95 -22.50 40.77
N VAL A 9 -1.72 -21.99 40.89
CA VAL A 9 -1.27 -20.81 40.12
C VAL A 9 -1.04 -21.16 38.64
N MET A 10 -0.56 -22.39 38.35
CA MET A 10 -0.50 -22.92 36.99
C MET A 10 -1.89 -23.21 36.41
N TYR A 11 -2.82 -23.76 37.21
CA TYR A 11 -4.17 -24.09 36.75
C TYR A 11 -5.02 -22.84 36.44
N ILE A 12 -4.85 -21.75 37.20
CA ILE A 12 -5.53 -20.47 36.95
C ILE A 12 -4.91 -19.70 35.78
N LYS A 13 -3.57 -19.70 35.63
CA LYS A 13 -2.91 -19.20 34.40
C LYS A 13 -3.32 -20.00 33.17
N SER A 14 -3.47 -21.31 33.29
CA SER A 14 -3.94 -22.23 32.25
C SER A 14 -5.38 -21.92 31.86
N LYS A 15 -6.30 -21.74 32.82
CA LYS A 15 -7.71 -21.44 32.52
C LYS A 15 -7.89 -20.08 31.81
N TYR A 16 -7.13 -19.06 32.19
CA TYR A 16 -7.12 -17.78 31.47
C TYR A 16 -6.45 -17.85 30.10
N MET A 17 -5.34 -18.59 29.95
CA MET A 17 -4.77 -18.84 28.62
C MET A 17 -5.68 -19.68 27.73
N ILE A 18 -6.46 -20.61 28.28
CA ILE A 18 -7.47 -21.38 27.55
C ILE A 18 -8.65 -20.49 27.18
N THR A 19 -9.05 -19.55 28.04
CA THR A 19 -10.14 -18.59 27.73
C THR A 19 -9.68 -17.58 26.68
N LEU A 20 -8.43 -17.09 26.77
CA LEU A 20 -7.83 -16.22 25.76
C LEU A 20 -7.58 -16.95 24.45
N LYS A 21 -7.13 -18.21 24.48
CA LYS A 21 -7.03 -19.09 23.30
C LYS A 21 -8.40 -19.39 22.72
N LYS A 22 -9.43 -19.62 23.53
CA LYS A 22 -10.82 -19.79 23.06
C LYS A 22 -11.37 -18.51 22.46
N PHE A 23 -11.02 -17.35 23.00
CA PHE A 23 -11.38 -16.05 22.43
C PHE A 23 -10.65 -15.79 21.10
N PHE A 24 -9.34 -16.11 21.03
CA PHE A 24 -8.56 -16.08 19.78
C PHE A 24 -9.03 -17.12 18.76
N LEU A 25 -9.42 -18.31 19.21
CA LEU A 25 -9.97 -19.38 18.36
C LEU A 25 -11.37 -19.01 17.90
N LEU A 26 -12.19 -18.36 18.73
CA LEU A 26 -13.49 -17.83 18.34
C LEU A 26 -13.31 -16.70 17.31
N PHE A 27 -12.32 -15.82 17.49
CA PHE A 27 -11.97 -14.78 16.53
C PHE A 27 -11.42 -15.37 15.23
N ALA A 28 -10.57 -16.40 15.30
CA ALA A 28 -10.04 -17.12 14.15
C ALA A 28 -11.12 -17.95 13.43
N VAL A 29 -12.07 -18.53 14.16
CA VAL A 29 -13.22 -19.25 13.62
C VAL A 29 -14.22 -18.26 13.01
N LEU A 30 -14.45 -17.09 13.62
CA LEU A 30 -15.19 -15.98 13.00
C LEU A 30 -14.48 -15.50 11.72
N PHE A 31 -13.15 -15.39 11.72
CA PHE A 31 -12.34 -15.04 10.55
C PHE A 31 -12.42 -16.08 9.43
N VAL A 32 -12.51 -17.37 9.78
CA VAL A 32 -12.71 -18.49 8.83
C VAL A 32 -14.16 -18.59 8.35
N LEU A 33 -15.14 -18.24 9.20
CA LEU A 33 -16.56 -18.27 8.84
C LEU A 33 -16.98 -17.05 8.01
N THR A 34 -16.31 -15.90 8.14
CA THR A 34 -16.52 -14.73 7.26
C THR A 34 -15.74 -14.83 5.94
N SER A 35 -14.94 -15.88 5.74
CA SER A 35 -14.20 -16.13 4.49
C SER A 35 -14.80 -17.27 3.64
N CYS A 36 -15.97 -17.78 4.02
CA CYS A 36 -16.84 -18.56 3.14
C CYS A 36 -17.83 -17.60 2.45
N ASP A 37 -17.43 -17.01 1.33
CA ASP A 37 -18.40 -16.36 0.44
C ASP A 37 -19.23 -17.43 -0.27
N GLU A 38 -20.55 -17.30 -0.15
CA GLU A 38 -21.54 -17.99 -0.96
C GLU A 38 -21.25 -17.71 -2.44
N LYS A 39 -21.07 -18.78 -3.23
CA LYS A 39 -21.16 -18.71 -4.69
C LYS A 39 -22.57 -18.28 -5.07
N ILE A 40 -22.77 -16.98 -5.30
CA ILE A 40 -23.95 -16.48 -6.00
C ILE A 40 -23.78 -16.90 -7.46
N SER A 41 -24.37 -18.03 -7.82
CA SER A 41 -24.52 -18.48 -9.19
C SER A 41 -25.52 -17.57 -9.89
N LEU A 42 -25.01 -16.63 -10.71
CA LEU A 42 -25.79 -16.01 -11.76
C LEU A 42 -25.90 -17.03 -12.91
N PRO A 43 -27.12 -17.39 -13.37
CA PRO A 43 -27.35 -18.47 -14.34
C PRO A 43 -26.85 -18.15 -15.77
N PHE A 44 -26.00 -17.14 -15.96
CA PHE A 44 -25.44 -16.74 -17.26
C PHE A 44 -23.95 -17.11 -17.42
N LEU A 45 -23.31 -17.69 -16.38
CA LEU A 45 -21.85 -17.90 -16.31
C LEU A 45 -21.38 -19.35 -16.54
N GLU A 46 -22.26 -20.31 -16.82
CA GLU A 46 -21.84 -21.70 -17.08
C GLU A 46 -21.03 -21.85 -18.39
N ASN A 47 -21.03 -20.85 -19.27
CA ASN A 47 -20.29 -20.89 -20.54
C ASN A 47 -18.96 -20.10 -20.53
N ALA A 48 -18.57 -19.46 -19.43
CA ALA A 48 -17.37 -18.59 -19.40
C ALA A 48 -16.09 -19.28 -18.88
N ASN A 49 -16.20 -20.52 -18.38
CA ASN A 49 -15.05 -21.23 -17.79
C ASN A 49 -14.06 -21.80 -18.83
N ASP A 50 -14.30 -21.58 -20.12
CA ASP A 50 -13.45 -22.05 -21.24
C ASP A 50 -13.05 -20.90 -22.19
N VAL A 51 -12.88 -19.67 -21.69
CA VAL A 51 -12.31 -18.58 -22.50
C VAL A 51 -10.79 -18.72 -22.51
N LYS A 52 -10.25 -19.34 -23.56
CA LYS A 52 -8.83 -19.20 -23.89
C LYS A 52 -8.56 -17.73 -24.22
N GLU A 53 -7.61 -17.12 -23.50
CA GLU A 53 -7.08 -15.77 -23.77
C GLU A 53 -6.40 -15.74 -25.15
N ASP A 54 -7.18 -15.70 -26.22
CA ASP A 54 -6.65 -15.73 -27.58
C ASP A 54 -7.14 -14.50 -28.35
N GLY A 55 -6.19 -13.65 -28.77
CA GLY A 55 -6.39 -12.68 -29.85
C GLY A 55 -6.25 -11.20 -29.52
N MET A 56 -6.49 -10.75 -28.27
CA MET A 56 -6.44 -9.32 -27.91
C MET A 56 -5.44 -9.05 -26.78
N VAL A 57 -4.55 -8.08 -26.99
CA VAL A 57 -3.58 -7.59 -26.01
C VAL A 57 -4.09 -6.26 -25.46
N LEU A 58 -4.23 -6.17 -24.14
CA LEU A 58 -4.58 -4.92 -23.47
C LEU A 58 -3.32 -4.27 -22.90
N SER A 59 -3.21 -2.95 -23.05
CA SER A 59 -2.15 -2.17 -22.41
C SER A 59 -2.30 -2.17 -20.89
N GLU A 60 -1.29 -1.62 -20.21
CA GLU A 60 -1.46 -1.20 -18.81
C GLU A 60 -2.58 -0.14 -18.72
N ALA A 61 -3.35 -0.19 -17.63
CA ALA A 61 -4.42 0.76 -17.37
C ALA A 61 -3.86 2.12 -16.92
N GLU A 62 -4.27 3.18 -17.61
CA GLU A 62 -3.95 4.57 -17.27
C GLU A 62 -5.13 5.22 -16.56
N PHE A 63 -4.88 6.06 -15.55
CA PHE A 63 -5.93 6.66 -14.73
C PHE A 63 -5.87 8.19 -14.79
N SER A 64 -7.02 8.85 -14.74
CA SER A 64 -7.11 10.29 -14.48
C SER A 64 -6.57 10.63 -13.07
N GLU A 65 -6.27 11.91 -12.82
CA GLU A 65 -5.74 12.36 -11.51
C GLU A 65 -6.67 12.04 -10.32
N ASP A 66 -7.98 12.02 -10.58
CA ASP A 66 -9.02 11.68 -9.61
C ASP A 66 -9.41 10.19 -9.62
N TYR A 67 -8.75 9.38 -10.46
CA TYR A 67 -8.99 7.94 -10.67
C TYR A 67 -10.42 7.58 -11.11
N LYS A 68 -11.20 8.58 -11.52
CA LYS A 68 -12.58 8.43 -11.99
C LYS A 68 -12.62 7.77 -13.37
N GLU A 69 -11.70 8.16 -14.25
CA GLU A 69 -11.55 7.61 -15.59
C GLU A 69 -10.38 6.64 -15.63
N MET A 70 -10.57 5.53 -16.33
CA MET A 70 -9.54 4.56 -16.67
C MET A 70 -9.49 4.37 -18.18
N ARG A 71 -8.29 4.46 -18.75
CA ARG A 71 -8.02 4.31 -20.17
C ARG A 71 -7.20 3.06 -20.38
N VAL A 72 -7.65 2.22 -21.30
CA VAL A 72 -6.97 0.99 -21.69
C VAL A 72 -6.93 0.94 -23.20
N TYR A 73 -5.75 0.73 -23.76
CA TYR A 73 -5.57 0.55 -25.19
C TYR A 73 -5.67 -0.95 -25.49
N SER A 74 -6.57 -1.31 -26.39
CA SER A 74 -6.68 -2.69 -26.88
C SER A 74 -6.06 -2.79 -28.26
N HIS A 75 -5.13 -3.74 -28.40
CA HIS A 75 -4.48 -4.09 -29.64
C HIS A 75 -4.84 -5.53 -30.02
N MET A 76 -5.40 -5.71 -31.21
CA MET A 76 -5.70 -7.04 -31.75
C MET A 76 -4.43 -7.65 -32.34
N ARG A 77 -4.15 -8.93 -32.05
CA ARG A 77 -3.00 -9.62 -32.66
C ARG A 77 -3.17 -9.69 -34.18
N GLU A 78 -2.07 -9.55 -34.91
CA GLU A 78 -2.03 -9.53 -36.38
C GLU A 78 -2.80 -10.71 -37.03
N GLU A 79 -2.69 -11.92 -36.48
CA GLU A 79 -3.38 -13.11 -37.00
C GLU A 79 -4.91 -13.02 -36.91
N MET A 80 -5.45 -12.35 -35.88
CA MET A 80 -6.88 -12.11 -35.75
C MET A 80 -7.32 -10.98 -36.68
N LEU A 81 -6.55 -9.90 -36.80
CA LEU A 81 -6.81 -8.82 -37.74
C LEU A 81 -6.94 -9.34 -39.17
N LEU A 82 -6.00 -10.17 -39.62
CA LEU A 82 -6.04 -10.78 -40.95
C LEU A 82 -7.30 -11.63 -41.15
N LYS A 83 -7.75 -12.36 -40.13
CA LYS A 83 -9.02 -13.11 -40.18
C LYS A 83 -10.24 -12.19 -40.23
N MET A 84 -10.22 -11.04 -39.56
CA MET A 84 -11.31 -10.06 -39.67
C MET A 84 -11.45 -9.54 -41.09
N PHE A 85 -10.33 -9.15 -41.71
CA PHE A 85 -10.31 -8.63 -43.08
C PHE A 85 -10.72 -9.71 -44.10
N GLN A 86 -10.22 -10.93 -43.98
CA GLN A 86 -10.54 -12.03 -44.90
C GLN A 86 -12.02 -12.44 -44.85
N ASN A 87 -12.63 -12.41 -43.66
CA ASN A 87 -13.98 -12.93 -43.47
C ASN A 87 -15.06 -11.83 -43.38
N ASN A 88 -14.72 -10.56 -43.62
CA ASN A 88 -15.63 -9.42 -43.42
C ASN A 88 -16.31 -9.43 -42.02
N ILE A 89 -15.57 -9.82 -40.99
CA ILE A 89 -16.10 -9.86 -39.62
C ILE A 89 -16.13 -8.44 -39.07
N THR A 90 -17.29 -8.03 -38.55
CA THR A 90 -17.48 -6.76 -37.84
C THR A 90 -17.56 -7.04 -36.34
N VAL A 91 -16.97 -6.15 -35.52
CA VAL A 91 -17.12 -6.22 -34.06
C VAL A 91 -18.44 -5.58 -33.69
N ASP A 92 -19.40 -6.39 -33.24
CA ASP A 92 -20.76 -5.92 -32.95
C ASP A 92 -20.87 -5.33 -31.54
N SER A 93 -20.10 -5.88 -30.58
CA SER A 93 -20.14 -5.40 -29.20
C SER A 93 -18.91 -5.79 -28.38
N PHE A 94 -18.71 -5.04 -27.29
CA PHE A 94 -17.72 -5.31 -26.26
C PHE A 94 -18.43 -5.62 -24.95
N THR A 95 -18.03 -6.70 -24.28
CA THR A 95 -18.39 -6.94 -22.88
C THR A 95 -17.16 -6.84 -22.00
N TYR A 96 -17.35 -6.35 -20.77
CA TYR A 96 -16.26 -6.10 -19.85
C TYR A 96 -16.70 -6.40 -18.42
N TYR A 97 -15.75 -6.87 -17.62
CA TYR A 97 -15.94 -7.06 -16.19
C TYR A 97 -14.59 -7.10 -15.47
N GLU A 98 -14.60 -6.62 -14.24
CA GLU A 98 -13.48 -6.75 -13.32
C GLU A 98 -13.66 -7.95 -12.38
N THR A 99 -12.54 -8.61 -12.07
CA THR A 99 -12.45 -9.68 -11.08
C THR A 99 -11.43 -9.36 -9.98
N ASP A 100 -11.65 -9.91 -8.79
CA ASP A 100 -10.66 -9.89 -7.70
C ASP A 100 -9.47 -10.84 -7.97
N ALA A 101 -8.49 -10.85 -7.07
CA ALA A 101 -7.31 -11.73 -7.15
C ALA A 101 -7.64 -13.24 -7.11
N LYS A 102 -8.84 -13.62 -6.67
CA LYS A 102 -9.34 -15.01 -6.66
C LYS A 102 -10.16 -15.35 -7.91
N GLY A 103 -10.37 -14.39 -8.81
CA GLY A 103 -11.19 -14.54 -10.01
C GLY A 103 -12.68 -14.33 -9.80
N ASN A 104 -13.12 -13.84 -8.63
CA ASN A 104 -14.53 -13.53 -8.41
C ASN A 104 -14.91 -12.23 -9.11
N ILE A 105 -16.00 -12.26 -9.87
CA ILE A 105 -16.52 -11.07 -10.56
C ILE A 105 -17.10 -10.10 -9.55
N PHE A 106 -16.68 -8.84 -9.65
CA PHE A 106 -17.23 -7.80 -8.80
C PHE A 106 -18.73 -7.56 -9.07
N PRO A 107 -19.57 -7.30 -8.06
CA PRO A 107 -20.98 -6.99 -8.26
C PRO A 107 -21.20 -5.79 -9.21
N LYS A 108 -22.27 -5.86 -10.01
CA LYS A 108 -22.58 -4.88 -11.08
C LYS A 108 -22.53 -3.41 -10.65
N ARG A 109 -22.84 -3.11 -9.39
CA ARG A 109 -22.81 -1.75 -8.83
C ARG A 109 -21.41 -1.12 -8.73
N ILE A 110 -20.36 -1.93 -8.67
CA ILE A 110 -18.96 -1.47 -8.55
C ILE A 110 -18.14 -1.73 -9.83
N GLN A 111 -18.76 -2.36 -10.84
CA GLN A 111 -18.17 -2.52 -12.16
C GLN A 111 -18.00 -1.14 -12.82
N PRO A 112 -16.89 -0.89 -13.52
CA PRO A 112 -16.74 0.31 -14.32
C PRO A 112 -17.81 0.35 -15.43
N LYS A 113 -18.03 1.52 -16.03
CA LYS A 113 -18.91 1.70 -17.19
C LYS A 113 -18.08 2.20 -18.36
N LEU A 114 -18.18 1.55 -19.51
CA LEU A 114 -17.57 2.05 -20.74
C LEU A 114 -18.31 3.33 -21.18
N ILE A 115 -17.60 4.46 -21.23
CA ILE A 115 -18.16 5.77 -21.66
C ILE A 115 -17.92 5.98 -23.15
N SER A 116 -16.69 5.73 -23.60
CA SER A 116 -16.29 5.99 -24.98
C SER A 116 -15.34 4.92 -25.50
N MET A 117 -15.41 4.74 -26.81
CA MET A 117 -14.53 3.92 -27.61
C MET A 117 -14.04 4.81 -28.73
N ILE A 118 -12.72 4.97 -28.81
CA ILE A 118 -12.09 5.78 -29.85
C ILE A 118 -11.19 4.84 -30.65
N ASP A 119 -11.45 4.71 -31.94
CA ASP A 119 -10.54 4.03 -32.84
C ASP A 119 -9.44 5.02 -33.24
N GLU A 120 -8.23 4.85 -32.71
CA GLU A 120 -7.13 5.77 -33.00
C GLU A 120 -6.69 5.70 -34.46
N MET A 121 -6.98 4.60 -35.16
CA MET A 121 -6.73 4.51 -36.60
C MET A 121 -7.59 5.51 -37.37
N GLU A 122 -8.85 5.69 -36.99
CA GLU A 122 -9.74 6.65 -37.63
C GLU A 122 -9.27 8.10 -37.40
N GLU A 123 -8.83 8.43 -36.18
CA GLU A 123 -8.26 9.76 -35.87
C GLU A 123 -6.90 9.99 -36.59
N GLU A 124 -5.99 9.00 -36.59
CA GLU A 124 -4.67 9.11 -37.25
C GLU A 124 -4.81 9.27 -38.79
N VAL A 125 -5.72 8.53 -39.42
CA VAL A 125 -5.97 8.65 -40.88
C VAL A 125 -6.55 10.01 -41.24
N ASP A 126 -7.47 10.54 -40.43
CA ASP A 126 -8.07 11.86 -40.63
C ASP A 126 -7.04 13.00 -40.38
N GLU A 127 -6.17 12.87 -39.38
CA GLU A 127 -5.11 13.84 -39.09
C GLU A 127 -4.02 13.89 -40.18
N LEU A 128 -3.72 12.75 -40.82
CA LEU A 128 -2.69 12.67 -41.84
C LEU A 128 -3.04 13.39 -43.14
N ASN A 129 -4.32 13.67 -43.40
CA ASN A 129 -4.81 14.39 -44.60
C ASN A 129 -4.19 13.87 -45.92
N HIS A 130 -3.95 12.57 -46.01
CA HIS A 130 -3.34 11.92 -47.18
C HIS A 130 -4.36 11.76 -48.30
N LYS A 131 -3.95 12.07 -49.54
CA LYS A 131 -4.75 11.79 -50.74
C LYS A 131 -4.16 10.66 -51.56
N THR A 132 -5.00 9.70 -51.93
CA THR A 132 -4.61 8.52 -52.69
C THR A 132 -5.38 8.46 -54.00
N LEU A 133 -4.65 8.23 -55.10
CA LEU A 133 -5.20 8.03 -56.43
C LEU A 133 -4.96 6.58 -56.87
N LEU A 134 -6.02 5.89 -57.25
CA LEU A 134 -5.96 4.58 -57.89
C LEU A 134 -5.89 4.74 -59.40
N LEU A 135 -4.87 4.19 -60.04
CA LEU A 135 -4.78 4.09 -61.50
C LEU A 135 -5.05 2.64 -61.90
N VAL A 136 -6.20 2.41 -62.56
CA VAL A 136 -6.80 1.08 -62.80
C VAL A 136 -6.78 0.72 -64.29
N ASP A 137 -6.44 -0.52 -64.61
CA ASP A 137 -6.27 -1.02 -65.97
C ASP A 137 -7.50 -1.73 -66.53
N LEU A 138 -8.31 -1.02 -67.32
CA LEU A 138 -9.52 -1.61 -67.90
C LEU A 138 -9.26 -2.52 -69.12
N THR A 139 -8.00 -2.68 -69.55
CA THR A 139 -7.64 -3.56 -70.67
C THR A 139 -7.41 -5.02 -70.25
N LEU A 140 -7.38 -5.29 -68.95
CA LEU A 140 -7.20 -6.63 -68.38
C LEU A 140 -8.41 -7.54 -68.61
N SER A 141 -8.24 -8.85 -68.40
CA SER A 141 -9.37 -9.78 -68.47
C SER A 141 -10.43 -9.47 -67.41
N ASN A 142 -11.68 -9.89 -67.64
CA ASN A 142 -12.76 -9.66 -66.67
C ASN A 142 -12.42 -10.22 -65.27
N GLU A 143 -11.71 -11.35 -65.17
CA GLU A 143 -11.29 -11.91 -63.88
C GLU A 143 -10.27 -11.01 -63.16
N GLU A 144 -9.36 -10.40 -63.91
CA GLU A 144 -8.35 -9.47 -63.37
C GLU A 144 -8.97 -8.12 -62.98
N ILE A 145 -9.92 -7.60 -63.76
CA ILE A 145 -10.66 -6.37 -63.41
C ILE A 145 -11.50 -6.57 -62.15
N GLU A 146 -12.05 -7.76 -61.93
CA GLU A 146 -12.74 -8.08 -60.67
C GLU A 146 -11.76 -8.05 -59.48
N LYS A 147 -10.52 -8.52 -59.64
CA LYS A 147 -9.46 -8.37 -58.62
C LYS A 147 -9.12 -6.90 -58.36
N GLU A 148 -9.06 -6.08 -59.41
CA GLU A 148 -8.86 -4.63 -59.25
C GLU A 148 -10.03 -3.98 -58.49
N ARG A 149 -11.28 -4.39 -58.78
CA ARG A 149 -12.47 -3.91 -58.09
C ARG A 149 -12.46 -4.31 -56.61
N GLU A 150 -12.10 -5.56 -56.31
CA GLU A 150 -11.96 -6.03 -54.92
C GLU A 150 -10.86 -5.25 -54.18
N CYS A 151 -9.74 -4.96 -54.83
CA CYS A 151 -8.69 -4.09 -54.29
C CYS A 151 -9.22 -2.69 -53.97
N ALA A 152 -9.96 -2.09 -54.90
CA ALA A 152 -10.54 -0.76 -54.72
C ALA A 152 -11.53 -0.71 -53.55
N ILE A 153 -12.34 -1.76 -53.36
CA ILE A 153 -13.24 -1.89 -52.19
C ILE A 153 -12.43 -1.99 -50.89
N LEU A 154 -11.35 -2.77 -50.87
CA LEU A 154 -10.49 -2.91 -49.69
C LEU A 154 -9.81 -1.60 -49.33
N VAL A 155 -9.24 -0.89 -50.30
CA VAL A 155 -8.61 0.42 -50.07
C VAL A 155 -9.66 1.43 -49.60
N LYS A 156 -10.86 1.44 -50.19
CA LYS A 156 -11.96 2.32 -49.74
C LYS A 156 -12.32 2.13 -48.27
N LYS A 157 -12.29 0.90 -47.75
CA LYS A 157 -12.56 0.64 -46.32
C LYS A 157 -11.52 1.25 -45.38
N LEU A 158 -10.32 1.58 -45.86
CA LEU A 158 -9.29 2.26 -45.06
C LEU A 158 -9.52 3.78 -44.92
N TYR A 159 -10.33 4.38 -45.79
CA TYR A 159 -10.56 5.83 -45.88
C TYR A 159 -12.00 6.25 -45.51
N SER A 160 -12.70 5.47 -44.68
CA SER A 160 -14.16 5.52 -44.47
C SER A 160 -14.78 6.86 -44.05
N LEU A 161 -14.00 7.84 -43.57
CA LEU A 161 -14.48 9.16 -43.14
C LEU A 161 -14.09 10.33 -44.07
N GLY A 162 -13.16 10.14 -45.02
CA GLY A 162 -12.59 11.22 -45.84
C GLY A 162 -12.80 11.09 -47.36
N ASN A 163 -13.10 12.21 -48.04
CA ASN A 163 -13.16 12.34 -49.51
C ASN A 163 -11.76 12.40 -50.17
N ASN A 164 -10.83 11.58 -49.69
CA ASN A 164 -9.42 11.65 -50.06
C ASN A 164 -8.98 10.51 -51.01
N LEU A 165 -9.92 9.70 -51.48
CA LEU A 165 -9.67 8.58 -52.38
C LEU A 165 -10.28 8.82 -53.76
N TYR A 166 -9.41 8.76 -54.78
CA TYR A 166 -9.76 9.03 -56.16
C TYR A 166 -9.38 7.85 -57.06
N VAL A 167 -9.98 7.77 -58.24
CA VAL A 167 -9.67 6.75 -59.25
C VAL A 167 -9.62 7.36 -60.65
N SER A 168 -8.66 6.89 -61.44
CA SER A 168 -8.50 7.14 -62.87
C SER A 168 -8.36 5.79 -63.58
N PHE A 169 -8.95 5.66 -64.76
CA PHE A 169 -8.95 4.42 -65.54
C PHE A 169 -8.09 4.59 -66.81
N MET A 170 -7.26 3.60 -67.12
CA MET A 170 -6.45 3.57 -68.35
C MET A 170 -7.04 2.59 -69.37
N TYR A 171 -7.25 3.07 -70.60
CA TYR A 171 -7.67 2.29 -71.78
C TYR A 171 -7.53 3.13 -73.06
N ASP A 172 -7.49 2.48 -74.22
CA ASP A 172 -7.49 3.11 -75.56
C ASP A 172 -6.61 4.37 -75.66
N ASP A 173 -5.31 4.27 -75.41
CA ASP A 173 -4.36 5.41 -75.46
C ASP A 173 -4.58 6.57 -74.46
N ARG A 174 -5.54 6.49 -73.53
CA ARG A 174 -5.90 7.59 -72.62
C ARG A 174 -6.04 7.17 -71.16
N VAL A 175 -6.06 8.19 -70.31
CA VAL A 175 -6.47 8.10 -68.90
C VAL A 175 -7.74 8.94 -68.73
N THR A 176 -8.74 8.41 -68.03
CA THR A 176 -9.96 9.16 -67.73
C THR A 176 -9.69 10.31 -66.76
N GLU A 177 -10.60 11.27 -66.69
CA GLU A 177 -10.60 12.26 -65.63
C GLU A 177 -10.65 11.58 -64.24
N CYS A 178 -9.94 12.19 -63.30
CA CYS A 178 -9.84 11.75 -61.91
C CYS A 178 -11.18 11.97 -61.19
N VAL A 179 -11.80 10.89 -60.69
CA VAL A 179 -13.10 10.94 -60.00
C VAL A 179 -13.02 10.37 -58.58
N PRO A 180 -13.85 10.83 -57.63
CA PRO A 180 -13.89 10.23 -56.29
C PRO A 180 -14.40 8.79 -56.35
N LEU A 181 -13.77 7.90 -55.58
CA LEU A 181 -14.12 6.47 -55.56
C LEU A 181 -15.42 6.23 -54.75
N SER A 182 -16.56 6.48 -55.40
CA SER A 182 -17.90 6.22 -54.84
C SER A 182 -18.36 4.78 -55.09
N ASP A 183 -19.37 4.32 -54.34
CA ASP A 183 -19.99 3.00 -54.60
C ASP A 183 -20.53 2.90 -56.03
N TYR A 184 -21.07 4.01 -56.55
CA TYR A 184 -21.52 4.10 -57.93
C TYR A 184 -20.37 3.85 -58.94
N VAL A 185 -19.17 4.39 -58.68
CA VAL A 185 -18.01 4.17 -59.55
C VAL A 185 -17.54 2.71 -59.49
N ILE A 186 -17.45 2.14 -58.28
CA ILE A 186 -17.07 0.74 -58.05
C ILE A 186 -18.01 -0.21 -58.80
N GLU A 187 -19.32 0.02 -58.72
CA GLU A 187 -20.32 -0.87 -59.33
C GLU A 187 -20.44 -0.73 -60.86
N ASN A 188 -20.13 0.43 -61.43
CA ASN A 188 -20.47 0.74 -62.82
C ASN A 188 -19.28 0.91 -63.77
N TYR A 189 -18.08 1.28 -63.27
CA TYR A 189 -16.96 1.69 -64.12
C TYR A 189 -15.84 0.65 -64.23
N PHE A 190 -15.72 -0.29 -63.28
CA PHE A 190 -14.80 -1.42 -63.36
C PHE A 190 -15.32 -2.47 -64.35
N ARG A 191 -15.13 -2.20 -65.65
CA ARG A 191 -15.58 -3.07 -66.75
C ARG A 191 -14.53 -3.12 -67.84
N HIS A 192 -14.34 -4.30 -68.42
CA HIS A 192 -13.41 -4.52 -69.53
C HIS A 192 -13.68 -3.58 -70.70
N ARG A 193 -12.58 -3.06 -71.26
CA ARG A 193 -12.54 -2.26 -72.49
C ARG A 193 -11.56 -2.91 -73.46
N ASP A 194 -12.01 -3.12 -74.69
CA ASP A 194 -11.13 -3.50 -75.78
C ASP A 194 -10.16 -2.35 -76.06
N GLY A 195 -8.87 -2.63 -76.23
CA GLY A 195 -7.86 -1.61 -76.51
C GLY A 195 -6.45 -1.98 -76.03
N GLU A 196 -5.47 -1.14 -76.38
CA GLU A 196 -4.11 -1.21 -75.83
C GLU A 196 -3.90 -0.09 -74.79
N LYS A 197 -3.14 -0.39 -73.72
CA LYS A 197 -2.80 0.59 -72.68
C LYS A 197 -1.41 1.18 -72.87
N PHE A 198 -1.26 2.45 -72.52
CA PHE A 198 0.03 3.14 -72.49
C PHE A 198 0.51 3.35 -71.05
N LEU A 199 0.96 2.28 -70.39
CA LEU A 199 1.27 2.27 -68.95
C LEU A 199 2.21 3.40 -68.51
N TYR A 200 3.38 3.56 -69.14
CA TYR A 200 4.34 4.60 -68.75
C TYR A 200 3.80 6.01 -68.97
N ARG A 201 3.02 6.23 -70.03
CA ARG A 201 2.36 7.51 -70.32
C ARG A 201 1.33 7.84 -69.24
N SER A 202 0.52 6.86 -68.86
CA SER A 202 -0.51 7.01 -67.83
C SER A 202 0.10 7.31 -66.46
N ILE A 203 1.15 6.58 -66.06
CA ILE A 203 1.86 6.85 -64.79
C ILE A 203 2.44 8.26 -64.79
N LEU A 204 3.11 8.68 -65.87
CA LEU A 204 3.65 10.03 -65.98
C LEU A 204 2.57 11.11 -65.92
N ASN A 205 1.43 10.89 -66.57
CA ASN A 205 0.31 11.83 -66.58
C ASN A 205 -0.22 12.07 -65.17
N GLU A 206 -0.54 10.99 -64.45
CA GLU A 206 -1.08 11.11 -63.10
C GLU A 206 -0.03 11.62 -62.10
N MET A 207 1.25 11.23 -62.24
CA MET A 207 2.33 11.80 -61.43
C MET A 207 2.50 13.30 -61.64
N LYS A 208 2.40 13.79 -62.88
CA LYS A 208 2.45 15.23 -63.22
C LYS A 208 1.22 15.96 -62.67
N LEU A 209 0.05 15.35 -62.72
CA LEU A 209 -1.19 15.88 -62.15
C LEU A 209 -1.14 15.99 -60.63
N MET A 210 -0.48 15.04 -59.96
CA MET A 210 -0.30 15.03 -58.51
C MET A 210 0.87 15.89 -58.02
N SER A 211 1.90 16.15 -58.83
CA SER A 211 3.11 16.86 -58.39
C SER A 211 3.02 18.38 -58.63
N ASP A 212 3.28 19.17 -57.58
CA ASP A 212 3.27 20.64 -57.66
C ASP A 212 4.43 21.18 -58.53
N ALA A 213 5.46 20.36 -58.75
CA ALA A 213 6.64 20.67 -59.56
C ALA A 213 6.34 20.84 -61.06
N PHE A 214 5.17 20.40 -61.54
CA PHE A 214 4.79 20.44 -62.96
C PHE A 214 3.67 21.44 -63.28
N SER A 215 3.32 22.32 -62.33
CA SER A 215 2.23 23.29 -62.43
C SER A 215 2.31 24.29 -63.60
N GLU A 216 3.48 24.48 -64.23
CA GLU A 216 3.63 25.35 -65.42
C GLU A 216 3.09 24.74 -66.73
N PHE A 217 2.78 23.44 -66.78
CA PHE A 217 2.41 22.73 -68.01
C PHE A 217 0.93 22.32 -68.14
N LEU A 218 0.08 22.64 -67.16
CA LEU A 218 -1.33 22.21 -67.13
C LEU A 218 -2.31 23.32 -67.56
N SER A 219 -3.40 22.92 -68.21
CA SER A 219 -4.49 23.83 -68.56
C SER A 219 -5.28 24.22 -67.29
N LYS A 220 -5.70 25.49 -67.19
CA LYS A 220 -6.29 26.14 -65.98
C LYS A 220 -7.57 25.51 -65.39
N ASP A 221 -8.13 24.48 -66.01
CA ASP A 221 -9.36 23.82 -65.53
C ASP A 221 -9.13 22.42 -64.94
N GLU A 222 -8.00 21.76 -65.21
CA GLU A 222 -7.69 20.40 -64.71
C GLU A 222 -6.96 20.41 -63.35
N SER A 223 -6.35 21.54 -62.95
CA SER A 223 -5.56 21.67 -61.72
C SER A 223 -6.37 21.98 -60.45
N LYS A 224 -7.66 22.36 -60.56
CA LYS A 224 -8.47 22.84 -59.42
C LYS A 224 -8.76 21.81 -58.32
N ILE A 225 -8.73 20.50 -58.64
CA ILE A 225 -8.98 19.41 -57.67
C ILE A 225 -7.80 19.28 -56.68
N TRP A 226 -6.59 19.65 -57.12
CA TRP A 226 -5.34 19.49 -56.37
C TRP A 226 -4.75 20.84 -55.91
N GLU A 227 -5.05 21.96 -56.58
CA GLU A 227 -4.62 23.32 -56.20
C GLU A 227 -5.20 23.83 -54.86
N GLY A 228 -6.40 23.37 -54.49
CA GLY A 228 -7.08 23.84 -53.27
C GLY A 228 -6.54 23.26 -51.96
N LEU A 229 -5.68 22.25 -52.00
CA LEU A 229 -5.44 21.34 -50.87
C LEU A 229 -3.94 21.01 -50.77
N ARG A 230 -3.19 21.88 -50.08
CA ARG A 230 -1.79 21.67 -49.68
C ARG A 230 -1.72 20.55 -48.64
N THR A 231 -1.56 19.33 -49.09
CA THR A 231 -1.25 18.16 -48.25
C THR A 231 0.15 17.69 -48.56
N ASP A 232 1.01 17.54 -47.55
CA ASP A 232 2.44 17.29 -47.71
C ASP A 232 2.79 15.89 -48.25
N GLN A 233 1.82 14.97 -48.38
CA GLN A 233 2.06 13.60 -48.85
C GLN A 233 0.92 13.03 -49.71
N LYS A 234 1.22 12.72 -50.97
CA LYS A 234 0.29 12.20 -52.01
C LYS A 234 0.70 10.75 -52.38
N MET A 235 -0.24 9.85 -52.64
CA MET A 235 0.05 8.45 -53.01
C MET A 235 -0.64 8.06 -54.34
N LEU A 236 0.11 7.40 -55.22
CA LEU A 236 -0.38 6.81 -56.47
C LEU A 236 -0.30 5.29 -56.37
N LEU A 237 -1.47 4.63 -56.34
CA LEU A 237 -1.58 3.17 -56.33
C LEU A 237 -1.96 2.68 -57.74
N ILE A 238 -1.07 1.91 -58.37
CA ILE A 238 -1.24 1.44 -59.75
C ILE A 238 -1.64 -0.04 -59.72
N LEU A 239 -2.75 -0.38 -60.36
CA LEU A 239 -3.20 -1.75 -60.57
C LEU A 239 -3.08 -2.06 -62.07
N SER A 240 -2.20 -3.01 -62.45
CA SER A 240 -2.01 -3.43 -63.85
C SER A 240 -1.21 -4.74 -63.93
N ASP A 241 -1.09 -5.34 -65.12
CA ASP A 241 -0.29 -6.54 -65.43
C ASP A 241 1.19 -6.21 -65.79
N GLY A 242 1.56 -4.93 -65.85
CA GLY A 242 2.91 -4.47 -66.13
C GLY A 242 3.34 -4.57 -67.59
N LYS A 243 2.41 -4.95 -68.48
CA LYS A 243 2.69 -5.18 -69.89
C LYS A 243 2.90 -3.86 -70.64
N VAL A 244 4.11 -3.70 -71.18
CA VAL A 244 4.53 -2.52 -71.98
C VAL A 244 4.98 -2.89 -73.39
N TYR A 245 5.07 -4.18 -73.69
CA TYR A 245 5.39 -4.74 -75.00
C TYR A 245 4.24 -5.62 -75.48
N ASP A 246 3.96 -5.58 -76.78
CA ASP A 246 2.96 -6.43 -77.42
C ASP A 246 3.42 -7.90 -77.47
N ASN A 247 2.56 -8.77 -78.02
CA ASN A 247 2.89 -10.18 -78.13
C ASN A 247 4.05 -10.47 -79.11
N THR A 248 4.42 -9.50 -79.96
CA THR A 248 5.49 -9.55 -80.95
C THR A 248 6.82 -8.98 -80.45
N GLY A 249 6.86 -8.44 -79.23
CA GLY A 249 8.04 -7.84 -78.61
C GLY A 249 8.28 -6.38 -79.02
N ARG A 250 7.31 -5.73 -79.67
CA ARG A 250 7.35 -4.30 -79.98
C ARG A 250 6.76 -3.50 -78.81
N PRO A 251 7.29 -2.30 -78.51
CA PRO A 251 6.66 -1.44 -77.53
C PRO A 251 5.21 -1.12 -77.91
N ILE A 252 4.30 -1.18 -76.94
CA ILE A 252 2.89 -0.83 -77.13
C ILE A 252 2.76 0.68 -77.37
N ASP A 253 3.49 1.49 -76.59
CA ASP A 253 3.54 2.95 -76.78
C ASP A 253 4.61 3.34 -77.83
N PRO A 254 4.26 4.11 -78.88
CA PRO A 254 5.23 4.62 -79.85
C PRO A 254 6.40 5.41 -79.24
N ASP A 255 6.17 6.11 -78.12
CA ASP A 255 7.15 6.95 -77.42
C ASP A 255 7.80 6.21 -76.23
N HIS A 256 7.67 4.88 -76.15
CA HIS A 256 8.06 4.05 -75.01
C HIS A 256 9.44 4.38 -74.42
N TYR A 257 10.49 4.44 -75.26
CA TYR A 257 11.86 4.67 -74.78
C TYR A 257 12.06 6.09 -74.24
N THR A 258 11.37 7.08 -74.80
CA THR A 258 11.41 8.47 -74.34
C THR A 258 10.72 8.59 -72.99
N LEU A 259 9.50 8.06 -72.87
CA LEU A 259 8.72 8.06 -71.62
C LEU A 259 9.41 7.26 -70.51
N GLN A 260 10.06 6.14 -70.87
CA GLN A 260 10.86 5.36 -69.95
C GLN A 260 12.04 6.17 -69.38
N GLN A 261 12.75 6.94 -70.22
CA GLN A 261 13.83 7.82 -69.75
C GLN A 261 13.30 8.96 -68.87
N GLU A 262 12.14 9.54 -69.21
CA GLU A 262 11.50 10.57 -68.40
C GLU A 262 11.16 10.05 -67.00
N LEU A 263 10.49 8.88 -66.88
CA LEU A 263 10.18 8.25 -65.59
C LEU A 263 11.42 8.06 -64.72
N MET A 264 12.53 7.61 -65.32
CA MET A 264 13.77 7.36 -64.60
C MET A 264 14.52 8.64 -64.21
N ASN A 265 14.29 9.75 -64.93
CA ASN A 265 14.92 11.04 -64.68
C ASN A 265 14.14 11.92 -63.68
N ILE A 266 12.83 11.70 -63.50
CA ILE A 266 11.99 12.44 -62.54
C ILE A 266 12.60 12.41 -61.13
N TYR A 267 13.13 11.27 -60.73
CA TYR A 267 13.83 11.07 -59.45
C TYR A 267 15.14 11.86 -59.33
N LYS A 268 15.89 12.03 -60.41
CA LYS A 268 17.21 12.70 -60.37
C LYS A 268 17.11 14.21 -60.26
N ASN A 269 16.02 14.78 -60.76
CA ASN A 269 15.87 16.23 -60.91
C ASN A 269 14.94 16.87 -59.86
N SER A 270 14.17 16.06 -59.12
CA SER A 270 13.17 16.54 -58.15
C SER A 270 13.53 16.08 -56.74
N GLY A 271 13.36 16.93 -55.73
CA GLY A 271 13.51 16.51 -54.33
C GLY A 271 12.39 15.53 -53.94
N TYR A 272 12.70 14.53 -53.13
CA TYR A 272 11.74 13.49 -52.69
C TYR A 272 10.43 14.03 -52.07
N ALA A 273 10.44 15.27 -51.57
CA ALA A 273 9.30 15.90 -50.92
C ALA A 273 8.16 16.27 -51.89
N ASP A 274 8.45 16.47 -53.19
CA ASP A 274 7.49 16.99 -54.17
C ASP A 274 6.87 15.91 -55.09
N LEU A 275 7.25 14.65 -54.88
CA LEU A 275 6.79 13.50 -55.67
C LEU A 275 5.78 12.66 -54.89
N PRO A 276 4.71 12.16 -55.54
CA PRO A 276 3.81 11.20 -54.91
C PRO A 276 4.53 9.87 -54.64
N ILE A 277 4.15 9.20 -53.57
CA ILE A 277 4.58 7.83 -53.25
C ILE A 277 3.93 6.89 -54.26
N VAL A 278 4.72 6.16 -55.06
CA VAL A 278 4.20 5.26 -56.10
C VAL A 278 4.25 3.82 -55.61
N CYS A 279 3.09 3.19 -55.49
CA CYS A 279 2.93 1.78 -55.16
C CYS A 279 2.34 1.05 -56.36
N TYR A 280 2.94 -0.08 -56.75
CA TYR A 280 2.52 -0.85 -57.92
C TYR A 280 2.06 -2.25 -57.51
N VAL A 281 0.85 -2.66 -57.92
CA VAL A 281 0.31 -4.00 -57.67
C VAL A 281 0.19 -4.75 -59.00
N ASP A 282 0.90 -5.87 -59.09
CA ASP A 282 0.82 -6.80 -60.22
C ASP A 282 -0.42 -7.70 -60.09
N ILE A 283 -1.42 -7.43 -60.94
CA ILE A 283 -2.72 -8.13 -60.90
C ILE A 283 -2.67 -9.49 -61.62
N ALA A 284 -1.83 -9.62 -62.64
CA ALA A 284 -1.68 -10.86 -63.42
C ALA A 284 -0.84 -11.91 -62.68
N GLY A 285 0.02 -11.47 -61.77
CA GLY A 285 0.98 -12.33 -61.06
C GLY A 285 2.06 -12.87 -62.00
N SER A 286 2.98 -13.65 -61.44
CA SER A 286 4.20 -14.14 -62.11
C SER A 286 4.00 -14.90 -63.44
N MET A 287 2.76 -15.23 -63.84
CA MET A 287 2.44 -15.81 -65.16
C MET A 287 2.58 -14.82 -66.34
N GLY A 288 2.63 -13.51 -66.10
CA GLY A 288 2.80 -12.50 -67.16
C GLY A 288 4.23 -12.34 -67.69
N PHE A 289 5.23 -12.91 -67.00
CA PHE A 289 6.65 -12.57 -67.17
C PHE A 289 7.51 -13.63 -67.87
N ASP A 290 6.92 -14.65 -68.50
CA ASP A 290 7.65 -15.74 -69.18
C ASP A 290 8.42 -15.33 -70.47
N LYS A 291 8.53 -14.03 -70.75
CA LYS A 291 9.27 -13.48 -71.90
C LYS A 291 10.44 -12.61 -71.43
N PRO A 292 11.60 -12.65 -72.12
CA PRO A 292 12.83 -11.92 -71.71
C PRO A 292 12.67 -10.40 -71.60
N TYR A 293 11.67 -9.82 -72.26
CA TYR A 293 11.37 -8.38 -72.24
C TYR A 293 10.50 -7.94 -71.05
N ALA A 294 9.79 -8.87 -70.41
CA ALA A 294 8.92 -8.57 -69.27
C ALA A 294 9.75 -8.28 -68.01
N GLY A 295 10.87 -8.99 -67.80
CA GLY A 295 11.76 -8.76 -66.66
C GLY A 295 12.37 -7.36 -66.59
N ASP A 296 12.59 -6.69 -67.74
CA ASP A 296 13.10 -5.32 -67.81
C ASP A 296 12.05 -4.29 -67.36
N ALA A 297 10.77 -4.50 -67.69
CA ALA A 297 9.68 -3.63 -67.24
C ALA A 297 9.46 -3.73 -65.72
N LYS A 298 9.45 -4.95 -65.18
CA LYS A 298 9.35 -5.20 -63.73
C LYS A 298 10.47 -4.50 -62.96
N ALA A 299 11.73 -4.72 -63.34
CA ALA A 299 12.88 -4.11 -62.66
C ALA A 299 12.81 -2.58 -62.63
N ARG A 300 12.25 -1.95 -63.66
CA ARG A 300 12.11 -0.49 -63.76
C ARG A 300 10.93 0.05 -62.95
N LEU A 301 9.80 -0.64 -62.94
CA LEU A 301 8.69 -0.30 -62.06
C LEU A 301 9.09 -0.46 -60.58
N THR A 302 9.82 -1.52 -60.24
CA THR A 302 10.40 -1.69 -58.90
C THR A 302 11.37 -0.54 -58.54
N TYR A 303 12.21 -0.12 -59.48
CA TYR A 303 13.09 1.03 -59.28
C TYR A 303 12.33 2.35 -59.07
N LEU A 304 11.25 2.58 -59.83
CA LEU A 304 10.38 3.75 -59.69
C LEU A 304 9.70 3.78 -58.30
N CYS A 305 9.14 2.65 -57.87
CA CYS A 305 8.48 2.54 -56.57
C CYS A 305 9.48 2.86 -55.44
N HIS A 306 10.64 2.20 -55.42
CA HIS A 306 11.67 2.50 -54.42
C HIS A 306 12.18 3.93 -54.48
N GLY A 307 12.32 4.51 -55.69
CA GLY A 307 12.73 5.90 -55.87
C GLY A 307 11.75 6.91 -55.27
N THR A 308 10.48 6.57 -55.18
CA THR A 308 9.41 7.43 -54.63
C THR A 308 9.01 7.06 -53.20
N ARG A 309 9.79 6.21 -52.52
CA ARG A 309 9.50 5.64 -51.19
C ARG A 309 8.31 4.67 -51.15
N GLY A 310 7.82 4.22 -52.31
CA GLY A 310 6.79 3.19 -52.43
C GLY A 310 7.36 1.79 -52.69
N GLU A 311 6.46 0.83 -52.96
CA GLU A 311 6.79 -0.59 -53.08
C GLU A 311 6.15 -1.23 -54.33
N TYR A 312 6.82 -2.23 -54.91
CA TYR A 312 6.30 -3.07 -55.98
C TYR A 312 5.81 -4.40 -55.40
N TYR A 313 4.54 -4.73 -55.62
CA TYR A 313 3.90 -5.96 -55.17
C TYR A 313 3.84 -6.96 -56.31
N GLU A 314 4.59 -8.06 -56.19
CA GLU A 314 4.76 -9.07 -57.24
C GLU A 314 3.54 -9.97 -57.48
N GLU A 315 2.64 -10.06 -56.51
CA GLU A 315 1.42 -10.85 -56.62
C GLU A 315 0.25 -10.12 -55.94
N PHE A 316 -0.91 -10.20 -56.56
CA PHE A 316 -2.16 -9.79 -55.95
C PHE A 316 -2.50 -10.68 -54.76
N ASN A 317 -2.20 -10.20 -53.55
CA ASN A 317 -2.58 -10.87 -52.31
C ASN A 317 -3.49 -9.95 -51.47
N MET A 318 -4.78 -10.29 -51.45
CA MET A 318 -5.81 -9.55 -50.71
C MET A 318 -5.50 -9.34 -49.22
N SER A 319 -4.68 -10.21 -48.61
CA SER A 319 -4.30 -10.10 -47.20
C SER A 319 -3.03 -9.28 -46.93
N ALA A 320 -2.17 -9.10 -47.93
CA ALA A 320 -0.89 -8.41 -47.78
C ALA A 320 -0.96 -6.93 -48.17
N ILE A 321 -1.80 -6.58 -49.15
CA ILE A 321 -1.88 -5.22 -49.72
C ILE A 321 -2.33 -4.18 -48.67
N PRO A 322 -3.44 -4.36 -47.92
CA PRO A 322 -3.84 -3.38 -46.89
C PRO A 322 -2.80 -3.22 -45.79
N LYS A 323 -2.23 -4.33 -45.31
CA LYS A 323 -1.17 -4.33 -44.28
C LYS A 323 0.02 -3.47 -44.70
N LYS A 324 0.51 -3.67 -45.92
CA LYS A 324 1.68 -2.94 -46.43
C LYS A 324 1.37 -1.49 -46.80
N ILE A 325 0.15 -1.17 -47.24
CA ILE A 325 -0.29 0.22 -47.42
C ILE A 325 -0.28 0.95 -46.08
N ILE A 326 -0.79 0.32 -45.01
CA ILE A 326 -0.83 0.91 -43.66
C ILE A 326 0.58 1.06 -43.07
N GLU A 327 1.45 0.05 -43.24
CA GLU A 327 2.88 0.12 -42.88
C GLU A 327 3.60 1.23 -43.67
N GLY A 328 3.34 1.38 -44.96
CA GLY A 328 3.90 2.42 -45.83
C GLY A 328 3.44 3.84 -45.49
N LEU A 329 2.25 3.97 -44.92
CA LEU A 329 1.71 5.22 -44.37
C LEU A 329 2.19 5.50 -42.94
N GLY A 330 2.88 4.55 -42.29
CA GLY A 330 3.38 4.71 -40.92
C GLY A 330 2.32 4.67 -39.82
N ILE A 331 1.13 4.14 -40.12
CA ILE A 331 -0.02 4.09 -39.19
C ILE A 331 0.07 2.81 -38.35
N SER A 332 -0.23 2.91 -37.06
CA SER A 332 -0.25 1.73 -36.17
C SER A 332 -1.59 1.00 -36.25
N LEU A 333 -1.57 -0.29 -36.62
CA LEU A 333 -2.79 -1.08 -36.82
C LEU A 333 -3.58 -1.28 -35.51
N ASN A 334 -4.81 -0.79 -35.50
CA ASN A 334 -5.92 -1.05 -34.57
C ASN A 334 -5.58 -0.91 -33.09
N THR A 335 -5.30 0.31 -32.67
CA THR A 335 -5.33 0.69 -31.25
C THR A 335 -6.70 1.29 -30.94
N VAL A 336 -7.58 0.50 -30.32
CA VAL A 336 -8.85 1.03 -29.80
C VAL A 336 -8.61 1.49 -28.37
N ARG A 337 -8.85 2.78 -28.11
CA ARG A 337 -8.81 3.36 -26.78
C ARG A 337 -10.16 3.18 -26.10
N LEU A 338 -10.19 2.34 -25.07
CA LEU A 338 -11.37 2.10 -24.22
C LEU A 338 -11.32 3.00 -22.99
N VAL A 339 -12.34 3.83 -22.80
CA VAL A 339 -12.44 4.73 -21.64
C VAL A 339 -13.57 4.28 -20.73
N PHE A 340 -13.19 3.93 -19.50
CA PHE A 340 -14.06 3.43 -18.46
C PHE A 340 -14.26 4.47 -17.34
N GLU A 341 -15.50 4.70 -16.93
CA GLU A 341 -15.85 5.43 -15.71
C GLU A 341 -15.98 4.47 -14.55
N HIS A 342 -15.29 4.74 -13.45
CA HIS A 342 -15.56 4.04 -12.22
C HIS A 342 -16.75 4.63 -11.45
N PRO A 343 -17.57 3.81 -10.79
CA PRO A 343 -18.69 4.29 -10.00
C PRO A 343 -18.23 5.02 -8.73
N ASP A 344 -19.03 5.98 -8.29
CA ASP A 344 -18.78 6.72 -7.05
C ASP A 344 -18.79 5.77 -5.84
N GLY A 345 -17.91 6.04 -4.88
CA GLY A 345 -17.73 5.23 -3.68
C GLY A 345 -16.93 3.94 -3.87
N LYS A 346 -16.47 3.62 -5.08
CA LYS A 346 -15.53 2.52 -5.31
C LYS A 346 -14.19 2.83 -4.65
N ALA A 347 -13.72 1.90 -3.81
CA ALA A 347 -12.49 2.02 -3.04
C ALA A 347 -11.41 1.06 -3.55
N PHE A 348 -10.23 1.58 -3.87
CA PHE A 348 -9.05 0.82 -4.22
C PHE A 348 -8.04 0.79 -3.08
N ARG A 349 -7.58 -0.41 -2.71
CA ARG A 349 -6.78 -0.65 -1.51
C ARG A 349 -5.43 -1.32 -1.80
N GLY A 350 -4.97 -1.29 -3.05
CA GLY A 350 -3.77 -2.00 -3.49
C GLY A 350 -3.98 -3.49 -3.75
N ASP A 351 -5.24 -3.92 -3.83
CA ASP A 351 -5.61 -5.27 -4.26
C ASP A 351 -5.38 -5.42 -5.77
N ARG A 352 -4.99 -6.62 -6.21
CA ARG A 352 -4.86 -6.94 -7.63
C ARG A 352 -6.24 -7.13 -8.25
N ILE A 353 -6.54 -6.28 -9.23
CA ILE A 353 -7.78 -6.30 -10.00
C ILE A 353 -7.41 -6.67 -11.44
N ALA A 354 -8.20 -7.57 -12.03
CA ALA A 354 -8.08 -7.90 -13.44
C ALA A 354 -9.30 -7.39 -14.19
N LEU A 355 -9.08 -6.57 -15.22
CA LEU A 355 -10.10 -6.18 -16.18
C LEU A 355 -10.06 -7.16 -17.35
N HIS A 356 -11.21 -7.76 -17.62
CA HIS A 356 -11.44 -8.62 -18.78
C HIS A 356 -12.27 -7.84 -19.79
N VAL A 357 -11.85 -7.87 -21.05
CA VAL A 357 -12.57 -7.29 -22.17
C VAL A 357 -12.74 -8.36 -23.23
N ASN A 358 -13.98 -8.57 -23.67
CA ASN A 358 -14.34 -9.54 -24.68
C ASN A 358 -15.02 -8.82 -25.86
N THR A 359 -14.57 -9.12 -27.07
CA THR A 359 -15.17 -8.65 -28.33
C THR A 359 -16.06 -9.74 -28.90
N PHE A 360 -17.22 -9.35 -29.42
CA PHE A 360 -18.19 -10.28 -30.02
C PHE A 360 -18.41 -9.97 -31.49
N SER A 361 -18.54 -11.03 -32.28
CA SER A 361 -19.14 -10.99 -33.61
C SER A 361 -20.32 -11.96 -33.61
N GLY A 362 -21.52 -11.42 -33.81
CA GLY A 362 -22.78 -12.09 -33.56
C GLY A 362 -22.87 -12.63 -32.13
N ASP A 363 -23.18 -13.92 -32.00
CA ASP A 363 -23.34 -14.60 -30.71
C ASP A 363 -22.03 -15.23 -30.18
N SER A 364 -20.90 -15.05 -30.88
CA SER A 364 -19.63 -15.69 -30.54
C SER A 364 -18.57 -14.69 -30.06
N VAL A 365 -17.83 -15.06 -29.01
CA VAL A 365 -16.66 -14.30 -28.56
C VAL A 365 -15.59 -14.42 -29.64
N TYR A 366 -15.21 -13.29 -30.22
CA TYR A 366 -14.22 -13.21 -31.28
C TYR A 366 -12.80 -13.13 -30.72
N ALA A 367 -12.57 -12.24 -29.75
CA ALA A 367 -11.30 -12.15 -29.02
C ALA A 367 -11.51 -11.67 -27.59
N SER A 368 -10.66 -12.15 -26.68
CA SER A 368 -10.64 -11.75 -25.27
C SER A 368 -9.27 -11.22 -24.88
N GLY A 369 -9.24 -10.19 -24.05
CA GLY A 369 -8.02 -9.59 -23.52
C GLY A 369 -8.16 -9.33 -22.03
N LYS A 370 -7.03 -9.41 -21.33
CA LYS A 370 -6.94 -9.22 -19.89
C LYS A 370 -5.81 -8.26 -19.55
N THR A 371 -6.09 -7.29 -18.69
CA THR A 371 -5.08 -6.42 -18.07
C THR A 371 -5.27 -6.40 -16.57
N GLU A 372 -4.17 -6.23 -15.84
CA GLU A 372 -4.18 -6.26 -14.39
C GLU A 372 -3.56 -4.99 -13.82
N TYR A 373 -4.20 -4.43 -12.80
CA TYR A 373 -3.72 -3.25 -12.11
C TYR A 373 -3.96 -3.37 -10.60
N SER A 374 -3.21 -2.57 -9.85
CA SER A 374 -3.35 -2.42 -8.42
C SER A 374 -3.05 -0.97 -8.09
N ILE A 375 -4.01 -0.29 -7.48
CA ILE A 375 -3.91 1.13 -7.14
C ILE A 375 -4.30 1.37 -5.68
N GLY A 376 -3.65 2.35 -5.05
CA GLY A 376 -3.87 2.70 -3.65
C GLY A 376 -3.22 1.70 -2.68
N SER A 377 -3.44 1.88 -1.39
CA SER A 377 -2.93 0.94 -0.38
C SER A 377 -3.93 0.77 0.76
N ILE A 378 -3.74 -0.28 1.55
CA ILE A 378 -4.54 -0.48 2.77
C ILE A 378 -4.36 0.71 3.74
N TYR A 379 -3.18 1.36 3.72
CA TYR A 379 -2.89 2.53 4.55
C TYR A 379 -3.57 3.79 4.03
N LYS A 380 -3.59 4.00 2.71
CA LYS A 380 -4.20 5.17 2.06
C LYS A 380 -4.98 4.71 0.83
N PRO A 381 -6.24 4.28 1.02
CA PRO A 381 -7.06 3.84 -0.10
C PRO A 381 -7.47 5.02 -0.97
N ILE A 382 -7.63 4.78 -2.27
CA ILE A 382 -8.15 5.73 -3.24
C ILE A 382 -9.65 5.47 -3.36
N ILE A 383 -10.47 6.49 -3.12
CA ILE A 383 -11.93 6.36 -3.15
C ILE A 383 -12.49 7.42 -4.08
N ILE A 384 -13.17 6.95 -5.12
CA ILE A 384 -13.75 7.82 -6.14
C ILE A 384 -14.93 8.58 -5.55
N ASN A 385 -14.89 9.91 -5.59
CA ASN A 385 -15.92 10.78 -5.01
C ASN A 385 -16.33 10.39 -3.58
N GLY A 386 -15.34 9.96 -2.77
CA GLY A 386 -15.55 9.56 -1.38
C GLY A 386 -15.82 10.76 -0.44
N ASP A 387 -15.98 10.46 0.85
CA ASP A 387 -16.24 11.49 1.86
C ASP A 387 -15.13 12.55 1.88
N SER A 388 -15.49 13.79 2.22
CA SER A 388 -14.46 14.82 2.45
C SER A 388 -13.55 14.44 3.62
N VAL A 389 -12.29 14.87 3.60
CA VAL A 389 -11.31 14.61 4.68
C VAL A 389 -11.85 15.08 6.04
N VAL A 390 -12.60 16.19 6.08
CA VAL A 390 -13.23 16.70 7.30
C VAL A 390 -14.27 15.72 7.85
N HIS A 391 -15.10 15.14 6.99
CA HIS A 391 -16.12 14.18 7.41
C HIS A 391 -15.48 12.90 7.98
N VAL A 392 -14.40 12.40 7.34
CA VAL A 392 -13.59 11.29 7.84
C VAL A 392 -13.00 11.61 9.22
N ILE A 393 -12.46 12.82 9.41
CA ILE A 393 -11.91 13.27 10.70
C ILE A 393 -12.97 13.26 11.80
N VAL A 394 -14.17 13.79 11.53
CA VAL A 394 -15.27 13.82 12.51
C VAL A 394 -15.68 12.40 12.93
N LYS A 395 -15.87 11.50 11.96
CA LYS A 395 -16.17 10.08 12.24
C LYS A 395 -15.08 9.42 13.09
N GLY A 396 -13.80 9.61 12.74
CA GLY A 396 -12.68 9.06 13.50
C GLY A 396 -12.54 9.61 14.92
N LEU A 397 -12.86 10.89 15.14
CA LEU A 397 -12.91 11.49 16.48
C LEU A 397 -14.02 10.85 17.32
N LEU A 398 -15.21 10.64 16.76
CA LEU A 398 -16.32 9.95 17.45
C LEU A 398 -15.93 8.52 17.85
N TYR A 399 -15.30 7.76 16.96
CA TYR A 399 -14.79 6.42 17.30
C TYR A 399 -13.72 6.46 18.38
N THR A 400 -12.83 7.45 18.35
CA THR A 400 -11.81 7.62 19.40
C THR A 400 -12.45 7.94 20.75
N CYS A 401 -13.44 8.83 20.80
CA CYS A 401 -14.22 9.10 22.01
C CYS A 401 -14.91 7.84 22.54
N PHE A 402 -15.46 7.02 21.64
CA PHE A 402 -16.07 5.74 22.01
C PHE A 402 -15.04 4.75 22.61
N VAL A 403 -13.86 4.61 22.00
CA VAL A 403 -12.77 3.76 22.53
C VAL A 403 -12.27 4.28 23.88
N LEU A 404 -12.14 5.60 24.05
CA LEU A 404 -11.78 6.23 25.34
C LEU A 404 -12.82 5.94 26.41
N LEU A 405 -14.11 6.06 26.08
CA LEU A 405 -15.20 5.74 27.00
C LEU A 405 -15.17 4.27 27.41
N LEU A 406 -14.99 3.35 26.46
CA LEU A 406 -14.86 1.93 26.75
C LEU A 406 -13.63 1.62 27.63
N ALA A 407 -12.48 2.23 27.33
CA ALA A 407 -11.26 2.07 28.12
C ALA A 407 -11.43 2.63 29.54
N TYR A 408 -12.11 3.77 29.67
CA TYR A 408 -12.44 4.36 30.96
C TYR A 408 -13.35 3.44 31.78
N VAL A 409 -14.48 2.99 31.22
CA VAL A 409 -15.38 2.03 31.88
C VAL A 409 -14.64 0.74 32.28
N ALA A 410 -13.79 0.22 31.39
CA ALA A 410 -13.04 -1.01 31.65
C ALA A 410 -12.02 -0.85 32.80
N LEU A 411 -11.27 0.25 32.85
CA LEU A 411 -10.15 0.42 33.79
C LEU A 411 -10.50 1.19 35.06
N GLN A 412 -11.56 1.99 35.05
CA GLN A 412 -12.10 2.73 36.20
C GLN A 412 -13.17 1.93 36.95
N LEU A 413 -14.03 1.20 36.23
CA LEU A 413 -15.21 0.55 36.82
C LEU A 413 -15.05 -0.97 36.87
N LEU A 414 -14.91 -1.61 35.70
CA LEU A 414 -14.94 -3.08 35.60
C LEU A 414 -13.73 -3.75 36.28
N TYR A 415 -12.50 -3.31 35.95
CA TYR A 415 -11.30 -3.91 36.51
C TYR A 415 -11.21 -3.79 38.03
N PRO A 416 -11.43 -2.60 38.64
CA PRO A 416 -11.43 -2.46 40.10
C PRO A 416 -12.56 -3.27 40.76
N TYR A 417 -13.76 -3.28 40.17
CA TYR A 417 -14.88 -4.07 40.67
C TYR A 417 -14.59 -5.58 40.65
N ILE A 418 -14.07 -6.12 39.55
CA ILE A 418 -13.68 -7.53 39.45
C ILE A 418 -12.59 -7.85 40.48
N SER A 419 -11.59 -6.98 40.62
CA SER A 419 -10.54 -7.15 41.62
C SER A 419 -11.10 -7.15 43.04
N TYR A 420 -12.08 -6.30 43.32
CA TYR A 420 -12.77 -6.24 44.62
C TYR A 420 -13.59 -7.51 44.88
N GLN A 421 -14.31 -8.03 43.89
CA GLN A 421 -15.06 -9.28 44.05
C GLN A 421 -14.13 -10.47 44.32
N ILE A 422 -12.97 -10.51 43.67
CA ILE A 422 -11.93 -11.52 43.96
C ILE A 422 -11.41 -11.35 45.38
N PHE A 423 -11.15 -10.11 45.83
CA PHE A 423 -10.75 -9.81 47.19
C PHE A 423 -11.81 -10.26 48.21
N LYS A 424 -13.08 -9.90 47.99
CA LYS A 424 -14.20 -10.26 48.86
C LYS A 424 -14.33 -11.78 48.99
N LYS A 425 -14.28 -12.51 47.86
CA LYS A 425 -14.36 -13.98 47.86
C LYS A 425 -13.19 -14.65 48.59
N LYS A 426 -12.00 -14.06 48.56
CA LYS A 426 -10.77 -14.68 49.10
C LYS A 426 -10.49 -14.31 50.55
N TYR A 427 -10.83 -13.09 50.98
CA TYR A 427 -10.36 -12.52 52.25
C TYR A 427 -11.46 -12.02 53.18
N VAL A 428 -12.71 -11.95 52.71
CA VAL A 428 -13.86 -11.61 53.56
C VAL A 428 -14.57 -12.88 53.97
N LEU A 429 -14.75 -13.06 55.28
CA LEU A 429 -15.31 -14.26 55.88
C LEU A 429 -16.45 -13.87 56.81
N VAL A 430 -17.40 -14.78 57.00
CA VAL A 430 -18.41 -14.65 58.06
C VAL A 430 -17.82 -15.28 59.32
N TYR A 431 -17.79 -14.54 60.43
CA TYR A 431 -17.27 -15.02 61.69
C TYR A 431 -18.20 -16.10 62.28
N THR A 432 -17.66 -17.30 62.52
CA THR A 432 -18.42 -18.47 63.01
C THR A 432 -18.13 -18.81 64.48
N GLY A 433 -17.67 -17.85 65.29
CA GLY A 433 -17.45 -18.03 66.74
C GLY A 433 -16.22 -18.86 67.16
N THR A 434 -15.57 -19.56 66.23
CA THR A 434 -14.40 -20.41 66.50
C THR A 434 -13.11 -19.80 65.95
N GLU A 435 -12.00 -19.92 66.69
CA GLU A 435 -10.63 -19.56 66.26
C GLU A 435 -10.15 -20.48 65.11
N LYS A 436 -10.73 -20.33 63.92
CA LYS A 436 -10.26 -21.00 62.72
C LYS A 436 -9.19 -20.14 62.06
N GLY A 437 -7.99 -20.69 61.92
CA GLY A 437 -6.92 -20.05 61.16
C GLY A 437 -7.25 -20.06 59.67
N VAL A 438 -7.15 -18.90 59.01
CA VAL A 438 -7.27 -18.80 57.54
C VAL A 438 -5.89 -18.44 57.00
N GLU A 439 -5.40 -19.27 56.06
CA GLU A 439 -4.05 -19.17 55.47
C GLU A 439 -2.90 -19.01 56.50
N GLY A 440 -3.05 -19.56 57.72
CA GLY A 440 -2.00 -19.56 58.77
C GLY A 440 -2.05 -18.40 59.77
N ASN A 441 -3.01 -17.47 59.65
CA ASN A 441 -3.23 -16.39 60.62
C ASN A 441 -4.36 -16.75 61.58
N MET A 442 -4.13 -16.62 62.90
CA MET A 442 -5.19 -16.79 63.91
C MET A 442 -6.09 -15.55 63.92
N ILE A 443 -7.40 -15.77 63.84
CA ILE A 443 -8.41 -14.70 63.90
C ILE A 443 -8.55 -14.28 65.36
N THR A 444 -8.27 -13.02 65.68
CA THR A 444 -8.45 -12.46 67.02
C THR A 444 -9.94 -12.36 67.36
N LYS A 445 -10.32 -12.47 68.63
CA LYS A 445 -11.73 -12.30 69.07
C LYS A 445 -12.25 -10.86 68.95
N THR A 446 -11.34 -9.89 68.82
CA THR A 446 -11.65 -8.47 68.73
C THR A 446 -11.16 -7.87 67.43
N CYS A 447 -11.91 -6.89 66.93
CA CYS A 447 -11.55 -6.06 65.80
C CYS A 447 -10.34 -5.19 66.15
N TYR A 448 -9.30 -5.23 65.30
CA TYR A 448 -8.09 -4.47 65.57
C TYR A 448 -8.30 -2.95 65.54
N TYR A 449 -9.26 -2.45 64.75
CA TYR A 449 -9.55 -1.02 64.56
C TYR A 449 -10.45 -0.46 65.68
N CYS A 450 -11.69 -0.93 65.77
CA CYS A 450 -12.66 -0.41 66.75
C CYS A 450 -12.55 -1.06 68.14
N LYS A 451 -11.68 -2.06 68.32
CA LYS A 451 -11.50 -2.85 69.56
C LYS A 451 -12.74 -3.61 70.05
N GLY A 452 -13.87 -3.54 69.34
CA GLY A 452 -15.08 -4.32 69.64
C GLY A 452 -14.91 -5.82 69.37
N GLU A 453 -15.64 -6.65 70.11
CA GLU A 453 -15.69 -8.10 69.91
C GLU A 453 -16.44 -8.47 68.62
N PHE A 454 -15.97 -9.50 67.92
CA PHE A 454 -16.67 -10.05 66.75
C PHE A 454 -17.86 -10.90 67.19
N LYS A 455 -19.04 -10.66 66.60
CA LYS A 455 -20.24 -11.48 66.82
C LYS A 455 -20.39 -12.52 65.72
N GLU A 456 -21.01 -13.65 66.06
CA GLU A 456 -21.35 -14.67 65.06
C GLU A 456 -22.24 -14.06 63.97
N GLY A 457 -21.83 -14.22 62.70
CA GLY A 457 -22.48 -13.60 61.55
C GLY A 457 -21.79 -12.33 61.02
N ASP A 458 -20.85 -11.74 61.76
CA ASP A 458 -20.14 -10.53 61.30
C ASP A 458 -19.22 -10.82 60.11
N GLN A 459 -19.19 -9.89 59.15
CA GLN A 459 -18.25 -9.94 58.03
C GLN A 459 -16.90 -9.36 58.46
N ILE A 460 -15.87 -10.20 58.42
CA ILE A 460 -14.51 -9.85 58.83
C ILE A 460 -13.53 -9.94 57.66
N VAL A 461 -12.54 -9.05 57.65
CA VAL A 461 -11.44 -9.04 56.67
C VAL A 461 -10.22 -9.69 57.28
N ALA A 462 -9.81 -10.85 56.75
CA ALA A 462 -8.68 -11.64 57.23
C ALA A 462 -7.54 -11.69 56.21
N LYS A 463 -7.21 -10.55 55.59
CA LYS A 463 -6.12 -10.45 54.60
C LYS A 463 -4.72 -10.42 55.22
N CYS A 464 -4.61 -9.90 56.45
CA CYS A 464 -3.39 -9.83 57.23
C CYS A 464 -3.71 -10.21 58.70
N PRO A 465 -2.71 -10.35 59.59
CA PRO A 465 -2.94 -10.70 60.99
C PRO A 465 -3.86 -9.71 61.75
N HIS A 466 -3.99 -8.47 61.28
CA HIS A 466 -4.83 -7.44 61.89
C HIS A 466 -6.26 -7.53 61.37
N THR A 467 -7.01 -8.52 61.86
CA THR A 467 -8.40 -8.75 61.46
C THR A 467 -9.32 -7.61 61.91
N VAL A 468 -10.23 -7.19 61.03
CA VAL A 468 -11.18 -6.09 61.30
C VAL A 468 -12.56 -6.40 60.70
N HIS A 469 -13.60 -5.72 61.20
CA HIS A 469 -14.91 -5.72 60.53
C HIS A 469 -14.78 -5.14 59.12
N LEU A 470 -15.60 -5.61 58.18
CA LEU A 470 -15.65 -5.04 56.83
C LEU A 470 -16.02 -3.55 56.84
N SER A 471 -16.91 -3.12 57.73
CA SER A 471 -17.24 -1.69 57.92
C SER A 471 -16.01 -0.89 58.35
N CYS A 472 -15.29 -1.34 59.37
CA CYS A 472 -14.05 -0.70 59.83
C CYS A 472 -12.94 -0.70 58.77
N TRP A 473 -12.89 -1.72 57.91
CA TRP A 473 -11.95 -1.76 56.77
C TRP A 473 -12.27 -0.67 55.74
N ASN A 474 -13.55 -0.47 55.44
CA ASN A 474 -14.01 0.57 54.50
C ASN A 474 -13.75 1.97 55.07
N GLU A 475 -14.05 2.19 56.36
CA GLU A 475 -13.80 3.45 57.08
C GLU A 475 -12.30 3.78 57.16
N ASN A 476 -11.44 2.79 57.34
CA ASN A 476 -9.99 2.95 57.41
C ASN A 476 -9.31 3.08 56.02
N GLY A 477 -10.07 3.47 54.99
CA GLY A 477 -9.56 3.72 53.64
C GLY A 477 -9.04 2.45 52.93
N TYR A 478 -9.61 1.29 53.24
CA TYR A 478 -9.29 0.00 52.63
C TYR A 478 -7.84 -0.49 52.84
N MET A 479 -7.31 -0.15 54.01
CA MET A 479 -5.95 -0.44 54.42
C MET A 479 -5.94 -1.11 55.79
N CYS A 480 -4.85 -1.82 56.08
CA CYS A 480 -4.56 -2.39 57.38
C CYS A 480 -4.47 -1.27 58.43
N PRO A 481 -5.09 -1.40 59.61
CA PRO A 481 -5.07 -0.34 60.62
C PRO A 481 -3.69 -0.09 61.23
N GLU A 482 -2.88 -1.13 61.38
CA GLU A 482 -1.58 -1.02 62.06
C GLU A 482 -0.49 -0.44 61.15
N HIS A 483 -0.43 -0.93 59.92
CA HIS A 483 0.65 -0.59 58.99
C HIS A 483 0.18 0.26 57.81
N GLY A 484 -1.12 0.59 57.72
CA GLY A 484 -1.70 1.39 56.65
C GLY A 484 -1.31 0.87 55.26
N PRO A 485 -0.84 1.76 54.34
CA PRO A 485 -0.37 1.36 53.02
C PRO A 485 0.95 0.57 53.04
N HIS A 486 1.58 0.41 54.19
CA HIS A 486 2.85 -0.30 54.36
C HIS A 486 2.66 -1.78 54.75
N CYS A 487 1.43 -2.24 54.96
CA CYS A 487 1.14 -3.66 55.14
C CYS A 487 1.32 -4.42 53.82
N LYS A 488 2.32 -5.31 53.76
CA LYS A 488 2.60 -6.13 52.56
C LYS A 488 1.42 -6.98 52.08
N GLN A 489 0.56 -7.37 53.00
CA GLN A 489 -0.61 -8.20 52.73
C GLN A 489 -1.89 -7.38 52.77
N GLY A 490 -1.95 -6.24 53.45
CA GLY A 490 -3.19 -5.62 53.93
C GLY A 490 -3.56 -4.29 53.28
N ALA A 491 -3.42 -4.12 51.97
CA ALA A 491 -4.03 -2.99 51.26
C ALA A 491 -4.79 -3.48 50.04
N HIS A 492 -6.04 -3.03 49.86
CA HIS A 492 -6.82 -3.25 48.65
C HIS A 492 -7.86 -2.16 48.49
N PHE A 493 -7.50 -1.08 47.81
CA PHE A 493 -8.37 0.07 47.64
C PHE A 493 -9.48 -0.20 46.62
N TYR A 494 -10.73 -0.02 47.04
CA TYR A 494 -11.90 0.00 46.17
C TYR A 494 -13.04 0.77 46.85
N ASN A 495 -13.29 2.00 46.41
CA ASN A 495 -14.41 2.79 46.90
C ASN A 495 -15.71 2.40 46.19
N SER A 496 -16.60 1.73 46.92
CA SER A 496 -17.92 1.33 46.43
C SER A 496 -18.97 2.45 46.49
N GLU A 497 -18.73 3.49 47.29
CA GLU A 497 -19.66 4.62 47.45
C GLU A 497 -19.44 5.68 46.36
N ASP A 498 -18.17 5.91 45.98
CA ASP A 498 -17.80 6.73 44.84
C ASP A 498 -16.97 5.93 43.83
N LEU A 499 -17.64 5.43 42.80
CA LEU A 499 -17.02 4.69 41.71
C LEU A 499 -16.09 5.56 40.84
N PHE A 500 -16.29 6.88 40.84
CA PHE A 500 -15.50 7.83 40.04
C PHE A 500 -14.24 8.33 40.76
N ASP A 501 -13.98 7.86 41.98
CA ASP A 501 -12.74 8.17 42.70
C ASP A 501 -11.52 7.81 41.84
N GLY A 502 -10.67 8.80 41.54
CA GLY A 502 -9.47 8.62 40.71
C GLY A 502 -8.47 7.60 41.27
N ARG A 503 -8.61 7.17 42.53
CA ARG A 503 -7.83 6.09 43.15
C ARG A 503 -8.35 4.69 42.82
N ASN A 504 -9.62 4.55 42.41
CA ASN A 504 -10.14 3.30 41.87
C ASN A 504 -9.49 2.98 40.52
N ALA A 505 -9.10 4.01 39.76
CA ALA A 505 -8.46 3.88 38.45
C ALA A 505 -7.27 2.91 38.48
N SER A 506 -7.26 1.97 37.54
CA SER A 506 -6.07 1.18 37.30
C SER A 506 -4.87 2.06 36.95
N VAL A 507 -3.67 1.69 37.40
CA VAL A 507 -2.41 2.37 37.05
C VAL A 507 -2.21 2.45 35.53
N TYR A 508 -2.78 1.50 34.79
CA TYR A 508 -2.72 1.45 33.33
C TYR A 508 -3.57 2.52 32.63
N LEU A 509 -4.55 3.13 33.31
CA LEU A 509 -5.45 4.12 32.69
C LEU A 509 -4.66 5.29 32.07
N LYS A 510 -3.67 5.83 32.78
CA LYS A 510 -2.81 6.91 32.27
C LYS A 510 -2.02 6.51 31.03
N TRP A 511 -1.57 5.25 30.96
CA TRP A 511 -0.86 4.71 29.81
C TRP A 511 -1.79 4.51 28.61
N VAL A 512 -2.99 3.98 28.84
CA VAL A 512 -4.00 3.80 27.79
C VAL A 512 -4.45 5.15 27.24
N LEU A 513 -4.66 6.16 28.09
CA LEU A 513 -4.98 7.53 27.65
C LEU A 513 -3.88 8.13 26.77
N CYS A 514 -2.62 8.06 27.21
CA CYS A 514 -1.48 8.53 26.40
C CYS A 514 -1.34 7.77 25.09
N GLY A 515 -1.53 6.43 25.10
CA GLY A 515 -1.52 5.62 23.88
C GLY A 515 -2.65 5.98 22.93
N THR A 516 -3.85 6.23 23.44
CA THR A 516 -5.01 6.60 22.63
C THR A 516 -4.83 7.97 21.98
N LEU A 517 -4.34 8.97 22.75
CA LEU A 517 -4.01 10.28 22.20
C LEU A 517 -2.89 10.20 21.16
N ALA A 518 -1.89 9.33 21.37
CA ALA A 518 -0.80 9.13 20.40
C ALA A 518 -1.31 8.55 19.09
N GLY A 519 -2.17 7.53 19.17
CA GLY A 519 -2.81 6.95 18.00
C GLY A 519 -3.66 7.97 17.25
N LEU A 520 -4.47 8.76 17.96
CA LEU A 520 -5.30 9.81 17.36
C LEU A 520 -4.46 10.87 16.64
N PHE A 521 -3.47 11.45 17.31
CA PHE A 521 -2.64 12.50 16.69
C PHE A 521 -1.78 11.96 15.55
N GLY A 522 -1.30 10.72 15.66
CA GLY A 522 -0.61 10.03 14.56
C GLY A 522 -1.51 9.88 13.34
N TRP A 523 -2.73 9.38 13.52
CA TRP A 523 -3.70 9.22 12.43
C TRP A 523 -4.10 10.56 11.80
N LEU A 524 -4.37 11.59 12.61
CA LEU A 524 -4.70 12.93 12.11
C LEU A 524 -3.58 13.52 11.25
N LEU A 525 -2.33 13.42 11.72
CA LEU A 525 -1.18 13.91 10.96
C LEU A 525 -1.02 13.15 9.65
N PHE A 526 -1.20 11.82 9.66
CA PHE A 526 -1.11 10.99 8.46
C PHE A 526 -2.18 11.33 7.41
N LEU A 527 -3.41 11.63 7.82
CA LEU A 527 -4.47 12.07 6.90
C LEU A 527 -4.17 13.44 6.28
N LEU A 528 -3.62 14.36 7.06
CA LEU A 528 -3.36 15.74 6.64
C LEU A 528 -2.05 15.90 5.85
N LEU A 529 -1.13 14.94 5.93
CA LEU A 529 0.15 15.00 5.23
C LEU A 529 -0.05 14.88 3.70
N PRO A 530 0.34 15.91 2.92
CA PRO A 530 0.40 15.78 1.48
C PRO A 530 1.49 14.76 1.14
N LEU A 531 1.14 13.85 0.24
CA LEU A 531 2.05 12.84 -0.27
C LEU A 531 2.86 13.50 -1.40
N GLU A 532 4.14 13.81 -1.17
CA GLU A 532 5.02 14.35 -2.22
C GLU A 532 5.72 13.23 -3.02
N THR A 533 5.17 12.90 -4.18
CA THR A 533 5.57 11.74 -5.01
C THR A 533 7.00 11.85 -5.50
N ASN A 534 7.40 13.05 -5.93
CA ASN A 534 8.72 13.30 -6.51
C ASN A 534 9.87 13.10 -5.51
N ARG A 535 9.71 13.51 -4.24
CA ARG A 535 10.74 13.32 -3.22
C ARG A 535 10.90 11.86 -2.82
N PHE A 536 9.78 11.15 -2.66
CA PHE A 536 9.80 9.71 -2.35
C PHE A 536 10.50 8.90 -3.45
N LEU A 537 10.12 9.13 -4.71
CA LEU A 537 10.74 8.49 -5.87
C LEU A 537 12.25 8.72 -5.92
N SER A 538 12.71 9.96 -5.69
CA SER A 538 14.14 10.28 -5.67
C SER A 538 14.91 9.54 -4.57
N ILE A 539 14.33 9.42 -3.37
CA ILE A 539 14.95 8.69 -2.25
C ILE A 539 15.03 7.19 -2.55
N VAL A 540 13.94 6.60 -3.07
CA VAL A 540 13.91 5.19 -3.43
C VAL A 540 14.90 4.87 -4.55
N LYS A 541 14.97 5.72 -5.59
CA LYS A 541 15.98 5.61 -6.66
C LYS A 541 17.39 5.62 -6.09
N PHE A 542 17.69 6.56 -5.19
CA PHE A 542 18.99 6.64 -4.55
C PHE A 542 19.32 5.38 -3.74
N LEU A 543 18.38 4.87 -2.94
CA LEU A 543 18.60 3.70 -2.08
C LEU A 543 18.74 2.38 -2.86
N VAL A 544 18.03 2.21 -3.97
CA VAL A 544 18.07 0.98 -4.78
C VAL A 544 19.27 0.97 -5.73
N TYR A 545 19.62 2.12 -6.32
CA TYR A 545 20.61 2.19 -7.41
C TYR A 545 21.92 2.90 -7.04
N GLY A 546 22.07 3.40 -5.82
CA GLY A 546 23.30 4.06 -5.37
C GLY A 546 23.67 5.31 -6.17
N GLY A 547 22.73 5.90 -6.91
CA GLY A 547 22.95 7.09 -7.74
C GLY A 547 23.40 6.84 -9.19
N ASN A 548 23.38 5.60 -9.69
CA ASN A 548 23.68 5.35 -11.12
C ASN A 548 22.52 5.79 -12.03
N GLU A 549 22.83 6.61 -13.06
CA GLU A 549 21.85 7.20 -13.99
C GLU A 549 21.33 6.25 -15.08
N HIS A 550 21.98 5.10 -15.31
CA HIS A 550 21.52 4.11 -16.27
C HIS A 550 20.46 3.19 -15.65
N ILE A 551 19.22 3.67 -15.62
CA ILE A 551 18.06 2.90 -15.23
C ILE A 551 17.42 2.30 -16.48
N ASP A 552 17.26 0.98 -16.50
CA ASP A 552 16.47 0.26 -17.50
C ASP A 552 15.02 0.81 -17.51
N SER A 553 14.54 1.27 -18.67
CA SER A 553 13.27 2.00 -18.81
C SER A 553 12.08 1.18 -18.29
N ASN A 554 12.14 -0.14 -18.44
CA ASN A 554 11.13 -1.08 -17.93
C ASN A 554 11.10 -1.13 -16.40
N TYR A 555 12.25 -1.04 -15.72
CA TYR A 555 12.31 -1.06 -14.26
C TYR A 555 11.90 0.29 -13.66
N TYR A 556 12.21 1.39 -14.36
CA TYR A 556 11.72 2.73 -14.00
C TYR A 556 10.19 2.79 -14.05
N LYS A 557 9.59 2.27 -15.14
CA LYS A 557 8.14 2.16 -15.32
C LYS A 557 7.51 1.27 -14.24
N GLN A 558 8.17 0.17 -13.88
CA GLN A 558 7.75 -0.70 -12.77
C GLN A 558 7.72 0.04 -11.41
N ILE A 559 8.75 0.81 -11.09
CA ILE A 559 8.80 1.61 -9.85
C ILE A 559 7.68 2.64 -9.83
N THR A 560 7.47 3.37 -10.93
CA THR A 560 6.41 4.37 -11.04
C THR A 560 5.01 3.74 -10.88
N ASN A 561 4.76 2.60 -11.52
CA ASN A 561 3.50 1.85 -11.38
C ASN A 561 3.26 1.32 -9.96
N SER A 562 4.33 1.01 -9.21
CA SER A 562 4.26 0.51 -7.83
C SER A 562 4.26 1.64 -6.78
N THR A 563 4.45 2.89 -7.20
CA THR A 563 4.67 4.03 -6.29
C THR A 563 3.40 4.36 -5.50
N THR A 564 2.22 4.27 -6.11
CA THR A 564 0.93 4.55 -5.46
C THR A 564 0.69 3.66 -4.24
N ASN A 565 1.10 2.39 -4.30
CA ASN A 565 0.85 1.41 -3.24
C ASN A 565 1.80 1.55 -2.05
N ILE A 566 3.02 2.02 -2.30
CA ILE A 566 4.13 1.94 -1.34
C ILE A 566 4.44 3.31 -0.70
N MET A 567 4.11 4.41 -1.40
CA MET A 567 4.50 5.77 -1.02
C MET A 567 3.99 6.21 0.36
N SER A 568 2.83 5.71 0.81
CA SER A 568 2.26 6.11 2.10
C SER A 568 2.98 5.53 3.32
N LEU A 569 3.74 4.43 3.15
CA LEU A 569 4.33 3.65 4.25
C LEU A 569 5.30 4.49 5.12
N PRO A 570 6.27 5.25 4.57
CA PRO A 570 7.20 6.03 5.40
C PRO A 570 6.50 7.12 6.24
N TYR A 571 5.49 7.77 5.66
CA TYR A 571 4.71 8.81 6.35
C TYR A 571 3.87 8.22 7.47
N TYR A 572 3.30 7.02 7.25
CA TYR A 572 2.65 6.25 8.31
C TYR A 572 3.63 6.00 9.46
N GLY A 573 4.83 5.50 9.16
CA GLY A 573 5.89 5.23 10.14
C GLY A 573 6.29 6.45 10.97
N VAL A 574 6.49 7.61 10.33
CA VAL A 574 6.81 8.87 11.04
C VAL A 574 5.69 9.29 11.97
N SER A 575 4.46 9.31 11.45
CA SER A 575 3.29 9.84 12.16
C SER A 575 3.04 9.10 13.48
N ILE A 576 3.04 7.77 13.44
CA ILE A 576 2.80 6.96 14.63
C ILE A 576 3.98 7.03 15.61
N SER A 577 5.21 6.96 15.10
CA SER A 577 6.39 6.87 15.96
C SER A 577 6.73 8.17 16.68
N PHE A 578 6.48 9.31 16.02
CA PHE A 578 6.69 10.63 16.61
C PHE A 578 5.80 10.86 17.83
N PHE A 579 4.48 10.73 17.67
CA PHE A 579 3.53 11.02 18.76
C PHE A 579 3.59 10.00 19.88
N LEU A 580 3.83 8.74 19.56
CA LEU A 580 3.94 7.67 20.54
C LEU A 580 5.21 7.84 21.38
N SER A 581 6.34 8.24 20.77
CA SER A 581 7.56 8.57 21.51
C SER A 581 7.39 9.83 22.38
N LEU A 582 6.68 10.85 21.87
CA LEU A 582 6.40 12.08 22.60
C LEU A 582 5.54 11.82 23.85
N LEU A 583 4.37 11.18 23.67
CA LEU A 583 3.37 11.02 24.73
C LEU A 583 3.80 9.98 25.78
N LEU A 584 4.45 8.89 25.37
CA LEU A 584 5.02 7.95 26.34
C LEU A 584 6.23 8.54 27.07
N GLY A 585 7.01 9.41 26.41
CA GLY A 585 8.10 10.15 27.04
C GLY A 585 7.64 10.98 28.24
N ILE A 586 6.43 11.57 28.17
CA ILE A 586 5.86 12.37 29.29
C ILE A 586 5.72 11.50 30.56
N LEU A 587 5.34 10.23 30.41
CA LEU A 587 5.14 9.29 31.51
C LEU A 587 6.45 8.73 32.07
N THR A 588 7.48 8.56 31.23
CA THR A 588 8.77 7.97 31.64
C THR A 588 9.75 8.98 32.21
N GLU A 589 9.80 10.21 31.68
CA GLU A 589 10.76 11.21 32.12
C GLU A 589 10.27 11.95 33.38
N LYS A 590 10.96 11.76 34.51
CA LYS A 590 10.68 12.43 35.80
C LYS A 590 11.87 13.25 36.28
N GLY A 591 11.62 14.42 36.89
CA GLY A 591 12.60 15.09 37.76
C GLY A 591 13.70 15.93 37.10
N LYS A 592 13.36 16.85 36.19
CA LYS A 592 14.29 17.88 35.67
C LYS A 592 13.58 19.23 35.54
N TRP A 593 14.35 20.31 35.45
CA TRP A 593 13.86 21.64 35.07
C TRP A 593 13.06 21.56 33.76
N LEU A 594 11.95 22.29 33.68
CA LEU A 594 10.89 22.11 32.67
C LEU A 594 11.42 22.16 31.23
N TRP A 595 12.33 23.09 30.94
CA TRP A 595 12.97 23.24 29.63
C TRP A 595 13.87 22.07 29.24
N LYS A 596 14.69 21.56 30.17
CA LYS A 596 15.53 20.37 29.93
C LYS A 596 14.70 19.11 29.76
N ARG A 597 13.53 19.03 30.40
CA ARG A 597 12.59 17.93 30.20
C ARG A 597 11.96 18.01 28.81
N LEU A 598 11.47 19.19 28.41
CA LEU A 598 10.84 19.39 27.11
C LEU A 598 11.81 19.11 25.95
N SER A 599 13.06 19.57 26.05
CA SER A 599 14.05 19.32 24.99
C SER A 599 14.37 17.83 24.82
N VAL A 600 14.48 17.07 25.92
CA VAL A 600 14.68 15.61 25.87
C VAL A 600 13.46 14.91 25.28
N LEU A 601 12.24 15.37 25.59
CA LEU A 601 11.01 14.83 25.01
C LEU A 601 10.94 15.05 23.50
N ILE A 602 11.24 16.27 23.04
CA ILE A 602 11.28 16.61 21.61
C ILE A 602 12.36 15.79 20.90
N ALA A 603 13.56 15.67 21.49
CA ALA A 603 14.63 14.86 20.92
C ALA A 603 14.22 13.37 20.79
N LYS A 604 13.56 12.80 21.82
CA LYS A 604 13.01 11.44 21.75
C LYS A 604 11.94 11.31 20.67
N ALA A 605 11.06 12.30 20.52
CA ALA A 605 10.02 12.30 19.49
C ALA A 605 10.63 12.34 18.07
N ILE A 606 11.63 13.19 17.83
CA ILE A 606 12.35 13.28 16.56
C ILE A 606 13.07 11.97 16.24
N VAL A 607 13.83 11.42 17.20
CA VAL A 607 14.53 10.14 17.02
C VAL A 607 13.54 9.00 16.75
N GLY A 608 12.43 8.96 17.48
CA GLY A 608 11.35 8.01 17.24
C GLY A 608 10.75 8.14 15.84
N GLY A 609 10.46 9.36 15.40
CA GLY A 609 9.98 9.65 14.05
C GLY A 609 10.95 9.19 12.95
N VAL A 610 12.26 9.45 13.12
CA VAL A 610 13.30 9.00 12.19
C VAL A 610 13.39 7.48 12.13
N ILE A 611 13.34 6.78 13.28
CA ILE A 611 13.31 5.32 13.31
C ILE A 611 12.06 4.79 12.60
N GLY A 612 10.91 5.43 12.81
CA GLY A 612 9.66 5.14 12.11
C GLY A 612 9.81 5.25 10.59
N TYR A 613 10.33 6.38 10.12
CA TYR A 613 10.57 6.64 8.70
C TYR A 613 11.46 5.59 8.06
N LEU A 614 12.64 5.34 8.64
CA LEU A 614 13.63 4.43 8.10
C LEU A 614 13.10 3.00 8.04
N SER A 615 12.38 2.56 9.08
CA SER A 615 11.81 1.21 9.13
C SER A 615 10.83 0.96 7.98
N PHE A 616 9.92 1.89 7.72
CA PHE A 616 8.92 1.74 6.66
C PHE A 616 9.48 2.04 5.26
N ILE A 617 10.56 2.83 5.15
CA ILE A 617 11.33 2.92 3.90
C ILE A 617 11.99 1.60 3.56
N ILE A 618 12.60 0.92 4.54
CA ILE A 618 13.18 -0.40 4.31
C ILE A 618 12.09 -1.37 3.83
N GLY A 619 10.92 -1.36 4.46
CA GLY A 619 9.75 -2.12 3.98
C GLY A 619 9.39 -1.78 2.54
N SER A 620 9.35 -0.49 2.20
CA SER A 620 9.07 0.01 0.84
C SER A 620 10.07 -0.50 -0.20
N VAL A 621 11.36 -0.49 0.13
CA VAL A 621 12.43 -1.02 -0.74
C VAL A 621 12.29 -2.53 -0.91
N LEU A 622 11.92 -3.27 0.13
CA LEU A 622 11.69 -4.72 0.04
C LEU A 622 10.53 -5.07 -0.90
N TYR A 623 9.43 -4.30 -0.87
CA TYR A 623 8.33 -4.47 -1.84
C TYR A 623 8.81 -4.38 -3.29
N ILE A 624 9.69 -3.40 -3.59
CA ILE A 624 10.25 -3.18 -4.92
C ILE A 624 11.24 -4.29 -5.30
N LEU A 625 12.15 -4.67 -4.39
CA LEU A 625 13.15 -5.71 -4.65
C LEU A 625 12.52 -7.10 -4.90
N PHE A 626 11.45 -7.44 -4.17
CA PHE A 626 10.75 -8.71 -4.34
C PHE A 626 9.66 -8.68 -5.42
N LYS A 627 9.48 -7.55 -6.14
CA LYS A 627 8.47 -7.37 -7.19
C LYS A 627 7.05 -7.70 -6.71
N ILE A 628 6.75 -7.41 -5.44
CA ILE A 628 5.44 -7.68 -4.85
C ILE A 628 4.52 -6.51 -5.19
N LYS A 629 3.46 -6.79 -5.96
CA LYS A 629 2.47 -5.79 -6.41
C LYS A 629 1.35 -5.53 -5.39
N GLU A 630 1.13 -6.48 -4.47
CA GLU A 630 0.05 -6.46 -3.48
C GLU A 630 0.55 -6.15 -2.06
N SER A 631 -0.34 -5.73 -1.16
CA SER A 631 0.01 -5.51 0.25
C SER A 631 0.35 -6.85 0.93
N PHE A 632 1.57 -6.98 1.47
CA PHE A 632 2.08 -8.24 2.02
C PHE A 632 2.32 -8.17 3.53
N ILE A 633 1.51 -8.91 4.28
CA ILE A 633 1.43 -8.82 5.75
C ILE A 633 2.76 -9.06 6.46
N LEU A 634 3.66 -9.88 5.90
CA LEU A 634 4.95 -10.18 6.53
C LEU A 634 5.95 -9.00 6.45
N ILE A 635 5.99 -8.28 5.32
CA ILE A 635 6.86 -7.10 5.18
C ILE A 635 6.36 -5.98 6.10
N ASP A 636 5.04 -5.83 6.18
CA ASP A 636 4.40 -4.89 7.09
C ASP A 636 4.66 -5.26 8.56
N ALA A 637 4.49 -6.53 8.93
CA ALA A 637 4.81 -7.02 10.28
C ALA A 637 6.25 -6.77 10.69
N ALA A 638 7.21 -6.98 9.79
CA ALA A 638 8.61 -6.67 10.05
C ALA A 638 8.82 -5.17 10.32
N SER A 639 8.24 -4.31 9.48
CA SER A 639 8.34 -2.85 9.62
C SER A 639 7.74 -2.37 10.94
N TRP A 640 6.54 -2.83 11.27
CA TRP A 640 5.86 -2.48 12.52
C TRP A 640 6.59 -2.99 13.77
N ALA A 641 7.22 -4.16 13.69
CA ALA A 641 8.00 -4.73 14.79
C ALA A 641 9.29 -3.95 15.06
N ILE A 642 10.02 -3.57 14.01
CA ILE A 642 11.22 -2.73 14.13
C ILE A 642 10.86 -1.39 14.77
N VAL A 643 9.77 -0.75 14.35
CA VAL A 643 9.25 0.47 14.96
C VAL A 643 8.91 0.27 16.44
N GLY A 644 8.19 -0.79 16.79
CA GLY A 644 7.81 -1.06 18.17
C GLY A 644 9.01 -1.24 19.10
N ILE A 645 10.03 -1.96 18.64
CA ILE A 645 11.31 -2.14 19.35
C ILE A 645 12.06 -0.81 19.46
N GLY A 646 12.14 -0.06 18.35
CA GLY A 646 12.82 1.22 18.28
C GLY A 646 12.23 2.27 19.23
N ILE A 647 10.89 2.40 19.26
CA ILE A 647 10.20 3.30 20.17
C ILE A 647 10.39 2.86 21.62
N ALA A 648 10.25 1.56 21.92
CA ALA A 648 10.47 1.04 23.26
C ALA A 648 11.88 1.37 23.77
N TYR A 649 12.91 1.26 22.91
CA TYR A 649 14.27 1.65 23.25
C TYR A 649 14.43 3.17 23.40
N CYS A 650 13.87 3.96 22.48
CA CYS A 650 13.95 5.43 22.50
C CYS A 650 13.31 6.05 23.75
N VAL A 651 12.09 5.62 24.08
CA VAL A 651 11.34 6.13 25.24
C VAL A 651 12.03 5.75 26.56
N THR A 652 12.66 4.58 26.60
CA THR A 652 13.38 4.07 27.78
C THR A 652 14.86 4.46 27.81
N PHE A 653 15.37 5.13 26.77
CA PHE A 653 16.73 5.64 26.74
C PHE A 653 16.95 6.62 27.91
N GLY A 654 17.98 6.34 28.72
CA GLY A 654 18.26 7.01 29.99
C GLY A 654 17.64 6.33 31.23
N SER A 655 16.58 5.53 31.06
CA SER A 655 15.93 4.75 32.13
C SER A 655 16.50 3.32 32.15
N LYS A 656 17.66 3.13 32.78
CA LYS A 656 18.54 1.93 32.69
C LYS A 656 18.00 0.60 33.28
N LYS A 657 16.70 0.29 33.15
CA LYS A 657 16.08 -0.93 33.72
C LYS A 657 14.88 -1.46 32.91
N LEU A 658 14.91 -1.47 31.58
CA LEU A 658 13.87 -2.19 30.83
C LEU A 658 14.17 -3.69 30.87
N ASP A 659 13.20 -4.49 31.31
CA ASP A 659 13.27 -5.95 31.18
C ASP A 659 13.03 -6.29 29.70
N SER A 660 14.10 -6.26 28.90
CA SER A 660 14.07 -6.22 27.42
C SER A 660 13.24 -7.36 26.81
N THR A 661 13.27 -8.54 27.43
CA THR A 661 12.50 -9.71 26.99
C THR A 661 10.98 -9.53 27.13
N ARG A 662 10.52 -8.83 28.17
CA ARG A 662 9.09 -8.56 28.39
C ARG A 662 8.59 -7.45 27.48
N ALA A 663 9.41 -6.41 27.30
CA ALA A 663 9.10 -5.32 26.37
C ALA A 663 9.01 -5.83 24.93
N LEU A 664 9.93 -6.70 24.51
CA LEU A 664 9.92 -7.30 23.17
C LEU A 664 8.66 -8.15 22.92
N ARG A 665 8.30 -9.02 23.86
CA ARG A 665 7.09 -9.86 23.74
C ARG A 665 5.82 -9.03 23.64
N GLY A 666 5.68 -7.99 24.45
CA GLY A 666 4.50 -7.13 24.37
C GLY A 666 4.48 -6.25 23.11
N ALA A 667 5.65 -5.82 22.61
CA ALA A 667 5.75 -5.10 21.35
C ALA A 667 5.25 -5.97 20.17
N LEU A 668 5.66 -7.25 20.12
CA LEU A 668 5.15 -8.19 19.11
C LEU A 668 3.63 -8.41 19.21
N VAL A 669 3.06 -8.46 20.42
CA VAL A 669 1.60 -8.56 20.60
C VAL A 669 0.91 -7.30 20.09
N SER A 670 1.48 -6.10 20.32
CA SER A 670 0.90 -4.84 19.82
C SER A 670 0.93 -4.75 18.29
N VAL A 671 1.98 -5.28 17.64
CA VAL A 671 2.06 -5.41 16.17
C VAL A 671 0.95 -6.31 15.66
N GLY A 672 0.78 -7.49 16.28
CA GLY A 672 -0.28 -8.44 15.89
C GLY A 672 -1.68 -7.84 16.00
N LEU A 673 -1.98 -7.11 17.08
CA LEU A 673 -3.29 -6.46 17.26
C LEU A 673 -3.52 -5.31 16.26
N GLY A 674 -2.51 -4.48 16.01
CA GLY A 674 -2.59 -3.38 15.05
C GLY A 674 -2.81 -3.85 13.62
N LEU A 675 -2.01 -4.84 13.17
CA LEU A 675 -2.15 -5.42 11.83
C LEU A 675 -3.42 -6.22 11.67
N ALA A 676 -3.80 -7.02 12.67
CA ALA A 676 -5.08 -7.73 12.63
C ALA A 676 -6.24 -6.76 12.45
N SER A 677 -6.24 -5.62 13.13
CA SER A 677 -7.27 -4.60 12.93
C SER A 677 -7.23 -4.01 11.52
N MET A 678 -6.05 -3.67 11.00
CA MET A 678 -5.91 -3.06 9.68
C MET A 678 -6.42 -3.99 8.57
N TYR A 679 -6.02 -5.26 8.60
CA TYR A 679 -6.42 -6.26 7.60
C TYR A 679 -7.87 -6.73 7.79
N LEU A 680 -8.38 -6.78 9.02
CA LEU A 680 -9.78 -7.15 9.28
C LEU A 680 -10.75 -6.16 8.63
N TRP A 681 -10.47 -4.86 8.72
CA TRP A 681 -11.29 -3.84 8.06
C TRP A 681 -11.12 -3.87 6.54
N ALA A 682 -9.93 -4.17 6.03
CA ALA A 682 -9.71 -4.34 4.60
C ALA A 682 -10.50 -5.53 4.01
N LEU A 683 -10.64 -6.62 4.77
CA LEU A 683 -11.31 -7.86 4.32
C LEU A 683 -12.83 -7.86 4.56
N LEU A 684 -13.31 -7.32 5.68
CA LEU A 684 -14.74 -7.38 6.04
C LEU A 684 -15.60 -6.31 5.35
N ILE A 685 -15.00 -5.22 4.90
CA ILE A 685 -15.73 -4.09 4.34
C ILE A 685 -15.72 -4.21 2.81
N SER A 686 -16.91 -4.36 2.21
CA SER A 686 -17.07 -4.39 0.75
C SER A 686 -16.38 -3.21 0.06
N VAL A 687 -16.02 -3.37 -1.23
CA VAL A 687 -15.35 -2.38 -2.09
C VAL A 687 -16.08 -1.00 -2.15
N SER A 688 -17.31 -0.91 -1.63
CA SER A 688 -18.22 0.23 -1.73
C SER A 688 -18.25 1.18 -0.51
N PHE A 689 -17.40 1.01 0.50
CA PHE A 689 -17.38 1.89 1.69
C PHE A 689 -16.03 2.58 1.87
N ASP A 690 -16.09 3.84 2.33
CA ASP A 690 -14.91 4.55 2.81
C ASP A 690 -14.33 3.83 4.03
N THR A 691 -13.04 3.51 3.95
CA THR A 691 -12.32 2.80 5.01
C THR A 691 -11.31 3.67 5.73
N ARG A 692 -11.18 4.94 5.34
CA ARG A 692 -10.17 5.85 5.91
C ARG A 692 -10.42 6.11 7.40
N GLU A 693 -11.68 6.15 7.81
CA GLU A 693 -12.08 6.30 9.21
C GLU A 693 -11.70 5.09 10.07
N PHE A 694 -11.76 3.87 9.54
CA PHE A 694 -11.42 2.65 10.28
C PHE A 694 -9.92 2.50 10.50
N GLY A 695 -9.10 3.21 9.71
CA GLY A 695 -7.65 3.32 9.93
C GLY A 695 -7.31 3.82 11.34
N VAL A 696 -8.18 4.61 11.99
CA VAL A 696 -7.96 5.08 13.36
C VAL A 696 -7.83 3.91 14.34
N PHE A 697 -8.58 2.82 14.15
CA PHE A 697 -8.53 1.67 15.06
C PHE A 697 -7.17 0.98 15.06
N SER A 698 -6.48 0.89 13.91
CA SER A 698 -5.14 0.27 13.86
C SER A 698 -4.13 1.12 14.64
N TYR A 699 -4.18 2.46 14.47
CA TYR A 699 -3.37 3.41 15.23
C TYR A 699 -3.65 3.30 16.73
N LEU A 700 -4.92 3.26 17.15
CA LEU A 700 -5.30 3.18 18.55
C LEU A 700 -4.84 1.86 19.18
N LEU A 701 -5.14 0.72 18.56
CA LEU A 701 -4.82 -0.60 19.11
C LEU A 701 -3.32 -0.84 19.21
N TYR A 702 -2.55 -0.44 18.20
CA TYR A 702 -1.09 -0.49 18.25
C TYR A 702 -0.53 0.39 19.37
N SER A 703 -1.00 1.64 19.44
CA SER A 703 -0.49 2.61 20.41
C SER A 703 -0.83 2.25 21.86
N ILE A 704 -2.07 1.80 22.10
CA ILE A 704 -2.52 1.30 23.41
C ILE A 704 -1.73 0.05 23.79
N GLY A 705 -1.57 -0.90 22.86
CA GLY A 705 -0.82 -2.13 23.08
C GLY A 705 0.64 -1.88 23.47
N LEU A 706 1.31 -0.95 22.78
CA LEU A 706 2.70 -0.60 23.08
C LEU A 706 2.81 0.18 24.41
N ALA A 707 1.88 1.10 24.68
CA ALA A 707 1.83 1.85 25.94
C ALA A 707 1.69 0.91 27.16
N VAL A 708 0.75 -0.03 27.09
CA VAL A 708 0.53 -1.02 28.15
C VAL A 708 1.74 -1.94 28.31
N THR A 709 2.36 -2.36 27.21
CA THR A 709 3.59 -3.16 27.23
C THR A 709 4.73 -2.46 27.97
N ILE A 710 4.96 -1.19 27.65
CA ILE A 710 6.01 -0.39 28.31
C ILE A 710 5.67 -0.22 29.80
N ALA A 711 4.40 -0.02 30.15
CA ALA A 711 3.95 0.03 31.54
C ALA A 711 4.24 -1.26 32.31
N PHE A 712 4.08 -2.43 31.68
CA PHE A 712 4.41 -3.74 32.28
C PHE A 712 5.92 -3.99 32.41
N ALA A 713 6.71 -3.47 31.46
CA ALA A 713 8.15 -3.71 31.40
C ALA A 713 8.96 -2.74 32.27
N LEU A 714 8.39 -1.59 32.63
CA LEU A 714 9.03 -0.65 33.56
C LEU A 714 9.05 -1.23 34.98
N PRO A 715 10.21 -1.20 35.66
CA PRO A 715 10.28 -1.65 37.04
C PRO A 715 9.44 -0.70 37.89
N LYS A 716 8.50 -1.25 38.66
CA LYS A 716 7.87 -0.54 39.76
C LYS A 716 9.00 -0.14 40.73
N SER A 717 9.49 1.10 40.64
CA SER A 717 10.63 1.59 41.43
C SER A 717 10.29 1.74 42.92
N SER A 718 9.05 1.46 43.31
CA SER A 718 8.54 1.39 44.68
C SER A 718 8.99 0.16 45.46
N ARG A 719 10.01 -0.59 45.01
CA ARG A 719 10.33 -1.91 45.58
C ARG A 719 11.33 -1.90 46.73
N TYR A 720 12.18 -0.88 46.90
CA TYR A 720 13.31 -0.92 47.83
C TYR A 720 13.23 0.18 48.91
N PHE A 721 13.23 -0.22 50.19
CA PHE A 721 13.16 0.67 51.34
C PHE A 721 14.17 0.28 52.42
N LEU A 722 14.60 1.27 53.22
CA LEU A 722 15.17 1.05 54.54
C LEU A 722 14.15 1.48 55.58
N HIS A 723 13.72 0.53 56.41
CA HIS A 723 12.94 0.82 57.60
C HIS A 723 13.87 1.26 58.72
N VAL A 724 13.61 2.43 59.29
CA VAL A 724 14.45 3.04 60.33
C VAL A 724 13.72 2.99 61.67
N GLU A 725 14.38 2.46 62.68
CA GLU A 725 13.92 2.32 64.07
C GLU A 725 15.00 2.86 65.03
N GLY A 726 14.61 3.34 66.22
CA GLY A 726 15.55 3.77 67.27
C GLY A 726 15.23 5.18 67.79
N PRO A 727 16.21 6.10 67.92
CA PRO A 727 16.02 7.44 68.50
C PRO A 727 15.18 8.40 67.64
N ILE A 728 14.71 7.96 66.47
CA ILE A 728 13.85 8.71 65.55
C ILE A 728 12.49 8.00 65.38
N LYS A 729 11.43 8.78 65.09
CA LYS A 729 10.12 8.23 64.73
C LYS A 729 10.27 7.24 63.56
N THR A 730 9.70 6.06 63.73
CA THR A 730 9.79 4.97 62.75
C THR A 730 9.35 5.43 61.37
N MET A 731 10.20 5.25 60.36
CA MET A 731 9.93 5.70 58.99
C MET A 731 10.58 4.78 57.95
N ASP A 732 10.00 4.78 56.75
CA ASP A 732 10.56 4.08 55.59
C ASP A 732 11.26 5.05 54.65
N LEU A 733 12.58 4.92 54.56
CA LEU A 733 13.38 5.64 53.59
C LEU A 733 13.37 4.89 52.27
N ALA A 734 12.74 5.50 51.27
CA ALA A 734 12.66 4.92 49.95
C ALA A 734 14.01 5.04 49.21
N LEU A 735 14.76 3.95 49.17
CA LEU A 735 16.12 3.92 48.60
C LEU A 735 16.13 4.30 47.11
N PHE A 736 15.01 4.12 46.40
CA PHE A 736 14.91 4.50 44.99
C PHE A 736 15.14 6.00 44.75
N LYS A 737 14.96 6.86 45.77
CA LYS A 737 15.18 8.31 45.66
C LYS A 737 16.63 8.62 45.26
N TRP A 738 17.59 7.93 45.86
CA TRP A 738 19.03 8.12 45.61
C TRP A 738 19.56 7.14 44.57
N MET A 739 19.01 5.93 44.52
CA MET A 739 19.44 4.90 43.54
C MET A 739 18.88 5.10 42.11
N ASN A 740 18.06 6.12 41.86
CA ASN A 740 17.59 6.53 40.52
C ASN A 740 18.27 7.82 40.00
N VAL A 741 19.11 8.49 40.78
CA VAL A 741 19.81 9.70 40.31
C VAL A 741 20.91 9.29 39.34
N SER A 742 21.01 9.98 38.20
CA SER A 742 21.90 9.67 37.08
C SER A 742 23.37 10.01 37.33
N SER A 743 23.78 10.27 38.57
CA SER A 743 25.19 10.41 38.90
C SER A 743 25.88 9.04 38.84
N THR A 744 27.14 9.04 38.44
CA THR A 744 27.99 7.89 38.12
C THR A 744 28.15 6.87 39.25
N GLU A 745 27.61 7.13 40.43
CA GLU A 745 27.69 6.28 41.59
C GLU A 745 26.27 6.01 42.12
N LYS A 746 25.76 4.78 41.92
CA LYS A 746 24.49 4.31 42.51
C LYS A 746 24.70 4.05 44.01
N LYS A 747 25.04 5.11 44.74
CA LYS A 747 25.38 5.07 46.15
C LYS A 747 24.49 6.04 46.92
N MET A 748 24.24 5.69 48.17
CA MET A 748 23.59 6.53 49.16
C MET A 748 24.50 6.57 50.37
N THR A 749 24.98 7.74 50.76
CA THR A 749 25.83 7.92 51.93
C THR A 749 25.00 8.18 53.19
N ILE A 750 25.41 7.61 54.32
CA ILE A 750 24.78 7.76 55.63
C ILE A 750 25.84 8.27 56.61
N GLY A 751 25.59 9.38 57.29
CA GLY A 751 26.54 9.98 58.24
C GLY A 751 26.04 11.29 58.85
N MET A 752 26.86 11.94 59.67
CA MET A 752 26.49 13.22 60.32
C MET A 752 26.63 14.44 59.40
N SER A 753 27.45 14.37 58.34
CA SER A 753 27.70 15.51 57.46
C SER A 753 26.44 15.94 56.71
N VAL A 754 26.33 17.24 56.46
CA VAL A 754 25.29 17.83 55.59
C VAL A 754 25.42 17.32 54.16
N ASP A 755 26.62 16.87 53.75
CA ASP A 755 26.90 16.33 52.43
C ASP A 755 26.48 14.84 52.28
N CYS A 756 25.97 14.20 53.34
CA CYS A 756 25.44 12.84 53.25
C CYS A 756 24.03 12.83 52.65
N ASP A 757 23.76 11.86 51.78
CA ASP A 757 22.41 11.63 51.22
C ASP A 757 21.36 11.40 52.31
N LEU A 758 21.77 10.73 53.39
CA LEU A 758 21.03 10.60 54.64
C LEU A 758 21.86 11.18 55.78
N GLN A 759 21.56 12.43 56.12
CA GLN A 759 22.11 13.09 57.29
C GLN A 759 21.46 12.54 58.57
N MET A 760 22.25 11.91 59.42
CA MET A 760 21.87 11.47 60.77
C MET A 760 22.12 12.60 61.78
N ASN A 761 21.16 13.52 61.92
CA ASN A 761 21.24 14.62 62.90
C ASN A 761 20.48 14.33 64.21
N TRP A 762 19.85 13.16 64.32
CA TRP A 762 18.99 12.79 65.45
C TRP A 762 19.68 11.91 66.50
N ASP A 763 20.77 11.23 66.15
CA ASP A 763 21.47 10.29 67.03
C ASP A 763 22.66 10.99 67.70
N LEU A 764 22.36 11.82 68.71
CA LEU A 764 23.36 12.64 69.42
C LEU A 764 24.22 11.85 70.42
N ARG A 765 23.81 10.62 70.77
CA ARG A 765 24.49 9.76 71.75
C ARG A 765 25.34 8.67 71.08
N GLY A 766 24.97 8.23 69.87
CA GLY A 766 25.74 7.29 69.08
C GLY A 766 27.00 7.93 68.47
N TYR A 767 28.12 7.21 68.50
CA TYR A 767 29.33 7.61 67.77
C TYR A 767 29.12 7.42 66.26
N VAL A 768 28.68 8.47 65.56
CA VAL A 768 28.44 8.46 64.11
C VAL A 768 29.47 9.37 63.40
N ALA A 769 30.38 8.79 62.61
CA ALA A 769 31.29 9.54 61.75
C ALA A 769 30.60 10.48 60.72
N GLN A 770 31.36 11.44 60.18
CA GLN A 770 30.90 12.40 59.16
C GLN A 770 30.28 11.72 57.93
N VAL A 771 30.93 10.67 57.43
CA VAL A 771 30.36 9.70 56.48
C VAL A 771 30.61 8.32 57.07
N HIS A 772 29.55 7.63 57.52
CA HIS A 772 29.66 6.43 58.34
C HIS A 772 29.55 5.13 57.52
N ALA A 773 28.63 5.10 56.55
CA ALA A 773 28.41 3.96 55.67
C ALA A 773 27.86 4.41 54.32
N GLU A 774 28.02 3.57 53.31
CA GLU A 774 27.38 3.75 52.01
C GLU A 774 26.53 2.53 51.65
N VAL A 775 25.39 2.79 51.01
CA VAL A 775 24.50 1.77 50.45
C VAL A 775 24.65 1.82 48.93
N LEU A 776 25.20 0.76 48.35
CA LEU A 776 25.52 0.64 46.93
C LEU A 776 24.57 -0.32 46.22
N LYS A 777 24.08 0.06 45.03
CA LYS A 777 23.43 -0.90 44.13
C LYS A 777 24.42 -1.41 43.07
N ILE A 778 24.86 -2.65 43.22
CA ILE A 778 25.72 -3.34 42.24
C ILE A 778 24.89 -4.40 41.53
N LYS A 779 24.73 -4.27 40.20
CA LYS A 779 23.78 -5.04 39.38
C LYS A 779 22.35 -4.89 39.93
N ASP A 780 21.76 -5.94 40.50
CA ASP A 780 20.45 -5.96 41.13
C ASP A 780 20.45 -6.21 42.64
N ASN A 781 21.63 -6.33 43.24
CA ASN A 781 21.76 -6.51 44.69
C ASN A 781 22.16 -5.19 45.34
N ILE A 782 21.59 -4.94 46.50
CA ILE A 782 21.92 -3.79 47.34
C ILE A 782 22.95 -4.26 48.37
N TYR A 783 24.01 -3.48 48.55
CA TYR A 783 25.09 -3.75 49.49
C TYR A 783 25.24 -2.59 50.45
N LEU A 784 25.55 -2.90 51.70
CA LEU A 784 26.02 -1.95 52.70
C LEU A 784 27.54 -2.08 52.79
N VAL A 785 28.24 -0.94 52.75
CA VAL A 785 29.68 -0.85 52.95
C VAL A 785 29.96 0.10 54.12
N PRO A 786 30.51 -0.38 55.24
CA PRO A 786 30.95 0.49 56.33
C PRO A 786 32.17 1.30 55.90
N LEU A 787 32.10 2.63 56.05
CA LEU A 787 33.24 3.52 55.80
C LEU A 787 33.95 3.89 57.11
N ALA A 788 33.29 3.72 58.25
CA ALA A 788 33.86 3.89 59.58
C ALA A 788 33.51 2.70 60.50
N LYS A 789 34.33 2.48 61.53
CA LYS A 789 34.03 1.59 62.65
C LYS A 789 32.74 2.03 63.35
N GLY A 790 31.81 1.08 63.51
CA GLY A 790 30.58 1.30 64.28
C GLY A 790 29.36 0.55 63.73
N VAL A 791 29.39 0.17 62.45
CA VAL A 791 28.29 -0.57 61.82
C VAL A 791 28.21 -2.01 62.36
N ARG A 792 27.07 -2.39 62.93
CA ARG A 792 26.79 -3.74 63.44
C ARG A 792 25.69 -4.42 62.64
N SER A 793 25.85 -5.69 62.31
CA SER A 793 24.79 -6.51 61.72
C SER A 793 24.51 -7.68 62.67
N GLY A 794 23.39 -7.63 63.39
CA GLY A 794 23.13 -8.53 64.52
C GLY A 794 24.18 -8.35 65.62
N ARG A 795 24.82 -9.44 66.05
CA ARG A 795 25.89 -9.41 67.08
C ARG A 795 27.30 -9.14 66.53
N LYS A 796 27.48 -9.09 65.20
CA LYS A 796 28.80 -8.94 64.57
C LYS A 796 29.03 -7.49 64.13
N GLN A 797 30.20 -6.94 64.48
CA GLN A 797 30.68 -5.68 63.94
C GLN A 797 31.23 -5.91 62.53
N LEU A 798 30.77 -5.12 61.56
CA LEU A 798 31.27 -5.21 60.19
C LEU A 798 32.63 -4.53 60.08
N LYS A 799 33.54 -5.10 59.27
CA LYS A 799 34.85 -4.49 58.99
C LYS A 799 34.67 -3.34 58.00
N GLU A 800 35.46 -2.29 58.17
CA GLU A 800 35.54 -1.18 57.20
C GLU A 800 35.84 -1.72 55.78
N GLY A 801 35.15 -1.21 54.77
CA GLY A 801 35.26 -1.66 53.38
C GLY A 801 34.64 -3.02 53.07
N SER A 802 34.13 -3.76 54.05
CA SER A 802 33.46 -5.04 53.80
C SER A 802 32.08 -4.85 53.18
N ARG A 803 31.73 -5.68 52.19
CA ARG A 803 30.43 -5.61 51.51
C ARG A 803 29.43 -6.57 52.14
N LEU A 804 28.42 -6.04 52.83
CA LEU A 804 27.28 -6.82 53.29
C LEU A 804 26.15 -6.76 52.27
N LYS A 805 25.73 -7.90 51.72
CA LYS A 805 24.56 -7.96 50.84
C LYS A 805 23.28 -7.76 51.67
N LEU A 806 22.53 -6.69 51.40
CA LEU A 806 21.21 -6.43 51.97
C LEU A 806 20.17 -7.28 51.23
N LYS A 807 19.69 -8.33 51.89
CA LYS A 807 18.52 -9.13 51.47
C LYS A 807 17.31 -8.70 52.28
N HIS A 808 16.11 -8.89 51.75
CA HIS A 808 14.89 -8.55 52.46
C HIS A 808 14.90 -9.06 53.92
N GLY A 809 14.70 -8.15 54.88
CA GLY A 809 14.71 -8.42 56.33
C GLY A 809 16.07 -8.28 57.01
N VAL A 810 17.17 -8.09 56.27
CA VAL A 810 18.50 -7.88 56.85
C VAL A 810 18.58 -6.50 57.51
N SER A 811 18.96 -6.47 58.79
CA SER A 811 19.12 -5.23 59.55
C SER A 811 20.56 -4.95 59.95
N PHE A 812 20.93 -3.68 59.95
CA PHE A 812 22.19 -3.16 60.46
C PHE A 812 21.95 -1.98 61.40
N ILE A 813 22.90 -1.70 62.28
CA ILE A 813 22.81 -0.66 63.31
C ILE A 813 23.99 0.28 63.13
N ILE A 814 23.72 1.59 63.15
CA ILE A 814 24.69 2.68 63.16
C ILE A 814 24.33 3.57 64.35
N GLY A 815 25.26 3.76 65.30
CA GLY A 815 24.94 4.40 66.57
C GLY A 815 23.90 3.59 67.35
N GLU A 816 22.80 4.25 67.72
CA GLU A 816 21.60 3.65 68.31
C GLU A 816 20.47 3.45 67.29
N THR A 817 20.67 3.85 66.03
CA THR A 817 19.68 3.73 64.96
C THR A 817 19.79 2.38 64.24
N LYS A 818 18.68 1.64 64.17
CA LYS A 818 18.56 0.37 63.45
C LYS A 818 17.90 0.59 62.09
N TYR A 819 18.56 0.09 61.06
CA TYR A 819 18.09 0.10 59.67
C TYR A 819 17.78 -1.32 59.23
N THR A 820 16.58 -1.58 58.72
CA THR A 820 16.17 -2.87 58.18
C THR A 820 15.84 -2.73 56.71
N TYR A 821 16.50 -3.51 55.85
CA TYR A 821 16.24 -3.46 54.42
C TYR A 821 14.95 -4.22 54.06
N ILE A 822 14.00 -3.51 53.44
CA ILE A 822 12.67 -4.03 53.09
C ILE A 822 12.47 -3.97 51.56
N GLU A 823 12.00 -5.07 51.01
CA GLU A 823 11.48 -5.14 49.65
C GLU A 823 9.94 -5.19 49.73
N LYS A 824 9.27 -4.24 49.07
CA LYS A 824 7.79 -4.21 48.96
C LYS A 824 7.41 -4.65 47.54
N ASP A 825 6.31 -5.40 47.41
CA ASP A 825 5.83 -6.07 46.18
C ASP A 825 6.72 -7.23 45.64
N LEU A 826 6.67 -8.39 46.32
CA LEU A 826 7.07 -9.68 45.75
C LEU A 826 5.95 -10.28 44.90
#